data_AF-A0A8C2KB64-F1
#
_entry.id   AF-A0A8C2KB64-F1
#
_cell.length_a   1.000
_cell.length_b   1.000
_cell.length_c   1.000
_cell.angle_alpha   90.00
_cell.angle_beta   90.00
_cell.angle_gamma   90.00
#
_symmetry.space_group_name_H-M   'P 1'
#
loop_
_entity.id
_entity.type
_entity.pdbx_description
1 polymer ?
#
loop_
_entity_poly.entity_id
_entity_poly.type
_entity_poly.pdbx_seq_one_letter_code
_entity_poly.pdbx_strand_id
1 'polypeptide(L)'
;MNYKELVNEVTRLLDEFQEDKQCIDSFTEDTAKDLKNLSASDQKFIIDTLYGCIMHKKLLDVVVNIFYNHHGKKLFRVDRNLFIVVCYLATFCLDDLGLEHFSRIIKSLDISKMHKFLSFFFNISNLTTHIQREWSHIYDAAVVDNNWITPLLRWCNEMEVLLDQLAQKMGRGNLPKKSPRKNTKPREFDLTQPKARPLPAPEVIPQQDKPKTKPVPTTTHRTPKEPEILDDMKQRNRQKALQILNEANSQQFRCANPQKSEKTQNVISQILQSHDAGLQFDNLYTSGSPATQKINSLPVRLNTTAILREGALYNRQLEEELQRLERLSQGASEPSTFLQWQKEMKEKDLQEELAELERRRLEGRISHEEAVLARERVLERNHHKAQQTKEETAELMRKYAEKRLREEKEMRELVQQVADGHKNSKAAKAKLQEIKQRIVKEVSEHSRELLSQALEEAQAELSRKMELIRQIRAFESVPLVRQKFVNDTETGGHDLLCEMSLAELRERLARLREFEQCELEDRRQRIFQEKQLKEQLLLEQLDNISLRRTLAEQAALRSQEEKRMRNELREAVSRDERVLTLQKTLEQKRQERQKRKTEKNSMKRNEQVLPLTLKSTLNKKQVLEEQHWQELERNLEQQIYGTVQQSSKKNGAGQNHRLFF
;
A
#
# COMPACT_ATOMS: atom_id res chain seq x y z
N MET A 1 29.70 13.79 14.64
CA MET A 1 28.33 13.37 14.21
C MET A 1 28.45 12.16 13.27
N ASN A 2 27.36 11.65 12.70
CA ASN A 2 27.43 10.80 11.51
C ASN A 2 27.72 11.69 10.27
N TYR A 3 28.46 11.22 9.27
CA TYR A 3 28.79 12.00 8.07
C TYR A 3 27.54 12.50 7.32
N LYS A 4 26.46 11.72 7.33
CA LYS A 4 25.16 12.13 6.79
C LYS A 4 24.60 13.38 7.48
N GLU A 5 24.76 13.47 8.80
CA GLU A 5 24.28 14.61 9.59
C GLU A 5 25.15 15.85 9.31
N LEU A 6 26.48 15.70 9.21
CA LEU A 6 27.38 16.79 8.82
C LEU A 6 27.05 17.37 7.44
N VAL A 7 26.90 16.52 6.42
CA VAL A 7 26.56 16.97 5.05
C VAL A 7 25.16 17.60 5.00
N ASN A 8 24.20 17.07 5.76
CA ASN A 8 22.87 17.67 5.89
C ASN A 8 22.92 19.06 6.56
N GLU A 9 23.76 19.25 7.57
CA GLU A 9 23.93 20.53 8.26
C GLU A 9 24.52 21.58 7.31
N VAL A 10 25.60 21.24 6.58
CA VAL A 10 26.18 22.10 5.52
C VAL A 10 25.11 22.42 4.46
N THR A 11 24.31 21.44 4.03
CA THR A 11 23.23 21.65 3.07
C THR A 11 22.19 22.65 3.60
N ARG A 12 21.80 22.57 4.88
CA ARG A 12 20.84 23.49 5.49
C ARG A 12 21.38 24.91 5.57
N LEU A 13 22.64 25.07 5.97
CA LEU A 13 23.29 26.38 6.06
C LEU A 13 23.48 27.02 4.67
N LEU A 14 23.65 26.22 3.60
CA LEU A 14 23.61 26.68 2.20
C LEU A 14 22.20 27.04 1.69
N ASP A 15 21.13 26.46 2.27
CA ASP A 15 19.74 26.90 2.02
C ASP A 15 19.41 28.20 2.79
N GLU A 16 20.07 28.45 3.93
CA GLU A 16 19.88 29.62 4.79
C GLU A 16 20.67 30.85 4.32
N PHE A 17 21.88 30.67 3.77
CA PHE A 17 22.78 31.74 3.34
C PHE A 17 22.23 32.59 2.18
N GLN A 18 22.36 33.92 2.28
CA GLN A 18 21.85 34.87 1.29
C GLN A 18 22.93 35.89 0.89
N GLU A 19 23.47 35.70 -0.32
CA GLU A 19 24.57 36.49 -0.90
C GLU A 19 24.30 38.00 -0.94
N ASP A 20 23.06 38.41 -1.16
CA ASP A 20 22.66 39.84 -1.19
C ASP A 20 22.65 40.52 0.19
N LYS A 21 22.88 39.78 1.29
CA LYS A 21 22.61 40.25 2.67
C LYS A 21 23.70 39.98 3.70
N GLN A 22 24.51 38.95 3.52
CA GLN A 22 25.49 38.51 4.52
C GLN A 22 26.85 38.26 3.87
N CYS A 23 27.92 38.76 4.49
CA CYS A 23 29.27 38.41 4.09
C CYS A 23 29.59 36.98 4.55
N ILE A 24 30.33 36.23 3.74
CA ILE A 24 30.68 34.83 3.98
C ILE A 24 31.38 34.69 5.34
N ASP A 25 32.40 35.52 5.60
CA ASP A 25 33.20 35.46 6.82
C ASP A 25 32.31 35.64 8.07
N SER A 26 31.46 36.69 8.08
CA SER A 26 30.50 36.93 9.18
C SER A 26 29.49 35.79 9.38
N PHE A 27 29.03 35.17 8.30
CA PHE A 27 28.11 34.02 8.39
C PHE A 27 28.83 32.77 8.91
N THR A 28 30.09 32.53 8.52
CA THR A 28 30.89 31.45 9.10
C THR A 28 31.25 31.68 10.56
N GLU A 29 31.48 32.93 10.98
CA GLU A 29 31.67 33.23 12.40
C GLU A 29 30.40 32.99 13.23
N ASP A 30 29.23 33.42 12.74
CA ASP A 30 27.98 33.25 13.49
C ASP A 30 27.53 31.78 13.53
N THR A 31 27.62 31.05 12.42
CA THR A 31 27.40 29.59 12.44
C THR A 31 28.43 28.86 13.31
N ALA A 32 29.69 29.33 13.40
CA ALA A 32 30.67 28.82 14.36
C ALA A 32 30.31 29.14 15.83
N LYS A 33 29.54 30.19 16.10
CA LYS A 33 29.03 30.53 17.44
C LYS A 33 27.87 29.61 17.86
N ASP A 34 27.06 29.14 16.91
CA ASP A 34 25.95 28.22 17.14
C ASP A 34 26.39 26.74 17.21
N LEU A 35 27.36 26.34 16.39
CA LEU A 35 27.88 24.96 16.31
C LEU A 35 28.78 24.54 17.49
N LYS A 36 28.94 25.38 18.53
CA LYS A 36 29.78 25.13 19.73
C LYS A 36 29.53 23.82 20.47
N ASN A 37 28.40 23.17 20.26
CA ASN A 37 28.03 21.89 20.89
C ASN A 37 28.60 20.66 20.15
N LEU A 38 29.24 20.83 19.00
CA LEU A 38 29.85 19.74 18.23
C LEU A 38 31.34 19.55 18.58
N SER A 39 31.95 18.46 18.09
CA SER A 39 33.40 18.29 18.19
C SER A 39 34.13 19.29 17.27
N ALA A 40 35.32 19.77 17.68
CA ALA A 40 36.09 20.72 16.89
C ALA A 40 36.40 20.23 15.46
N SER A 41 36.55 18.92 15.26
CA SER A 41 36.70 18.28 13.94
C SER A 41 35.40 18.29 13.12
N ASP A 42 34.24 18.01 13.74
CA ASP A 42 32.94 18.10 13.06
C ASP A 42 32.66 19.56 12.65
N GLN A 43 32.89 20.50 13.56
CA GLN A 43 32.69 21.93 13.35
C GLN A 43 33.60 22.47 12.24
N LYS A 44 34.90 22.14 12.27
CA LYS A 44 35.83 22.52 11.19
C LYS A 44 35.38 21.97 9.84
N PHE A 45 34.99 20.70 9.76
CA PHE A 45 34.48 20.11 8.52
C PHE A 45 33.26 20.86 7.97
N ILE A 46 32.30 21.23 8.84
CA ILE A 46 31.11 22.01 8.42
C ILE A 46 31.51 23.38 7.88
N ILE A 47 32.38 24.12 8.57
CA ILE A 47 32.78 25.48 8.19
C ILE A 47 33.62 25.46 6.91
N ASP A 48 34.67 24.63 6.84
CA ASP A 48 35.58 24.55 5.68
C ASP A 48 34.81 24.15 4.41
N THR A 49 33.89 23.18 4.52
CA THR A 49 33.09 22.74 3.35
C THR A 49 32.02 23.75 2.95
N LEU A 50 31.39 24.44 3.89
CA LEU A 50 30.45 25.53 3.59
C LEU A 50 31.17 26.70 2.89
N TYR A 51 32.29 27.15 3.44
CA TYR A 51 33.09 28.25 2.90
C TYR A 51 33.51 27.94 1.46
N GLY A 52 34.08 26.76 1.22
CA GLY A 52 34.48 26.32 -0.12
C GLY A 52 33.31 26.14 -1.09
N CYS A 53 32.15 25.66 -0.63
CA CYS A 53 30.94 25.57 -1.46
C CYS A 53 30.44 26.95 -1.93
N ILE A 54 30.51 27.97 -1.07
CA ILE A 54 30.12 29.35 -1.44
C ILE A 54 31.17 29.97 -2.35
N MET A 55 32.46 29.90 -1.98
CA MET A 55 33.57 30.49 -2.75
C MET A 55 33.66 29.93 -4.18
N HIS A 56 33.48 28.63 -4.35
CA HIS A 56 33.51 27.98 -5.67
C HIS A 56 32.13 27.80 -6.31
N LYS A 57 31.06 28.37 -5.74
CA LYS A 57 29.66 28.17 -6.17
C LYS A 57 29.45 28.27 -7.68
N LYS A 58 30.02 29.29 -8.35
CA LYS A 58 29.90 29.49 -9.81
C LYS A 58 30.36 28.29 -10.63
N LEU A 59 31.41 27.60 -10.18
CA LEU A 59 31.99 26.41 -10.83
C LEU A 59 31.16 25.15 -10.53
N LEU A 60 30.64 25.04 -9.30
CA LEU A 60 29.81 23.92 -8.85
C LEU A 60 28.40 23.96 -9.46
N ASP A 61 27.80 25.15 -9.56
CA ASP A 61 26.49 25.38 -10.17
C ASP A 61 26.46 24.99 -11.65
N VAL A 62 27.57 25.14 -12.39
CA VAL A 62 27.71 24.64 -13.77
C VAL A 62 27.48 23.13 -13.83
N VAL A 63 28.24 22.35 -13.04
CA VAL A 63 28.12 20.88 -13.01
C VAL A 63 26.71 20.45 -12.63
N VAL A 64 26.14 21.06 -11.58
CA VAL A 64 24.82 20.73 -11.09
C VAL A 64 23.74 21.14 -12.10
N ASN A 65 23.86 22.27 -12.80
CA ASN A 65 22.93 22.67 -13.86
C ASN A 65 22.94 21.67 -15.03
N ILE A 66 24.11 21.23 -15.51
CA ILE A 66 24.20 20.22 -16.59
C ILE A 66 23.58 18.90 -16.12
N PHE A 67 23.84 18.48 -14.87
CA PHE A 67 23.23 17.29 -14.26
C PHE A 67 21.69 17.36 -14.21
N TYR A 68 21.12 18.50 -13.78
CA TYR A 68 19.67 18.70 -13.78
C TYR A 68 19.09 18.83 -15.20
N ASN A 69 19.84 19.32 -16.19
CA ASN A 69 19.39 19.29 -17.59
C ASN A 69 19.32 17.86 -18.13
N HIS A 70 20.27 16.98 -17.79
CA HIS A 70 20.30 15.59 -18.24
C HIS A 70 19.33 14.67 -17.46
N HIS A 71 19.13 14.91 -16.16
CA HIS A 71 18.41 13.98 -15.26
C HIS A 71 17.27 14.59 -14.43
N GLY A 72 17.03 15.90 -14.52
CA GLY A 72 16.12 16.65 -13.63
C GLY A 72 14.67 16.17 -13.58
N LYS A 73 14.17 15.48 -14.61
CA LYS A 73 12.84 14.82 -14.60
C LYS A 73 12.70 13.74 -13.51
N LYS A 74 13.79 13.32 -12.86
CA LYS A 74 13.84 12.26 -11.83
C LYS A 74 14.50 12.72 -10.51
N LEU A 75 14.63 14.03 -10.28
CA LEU A 75 15.36 14.63 -9.15
C LEU A 75 14.55 15.79 -8.54
N PHE A 76 14.60 15.96 -7.21
CA PHE A 76 13.94 17.08 -6.54
C PHE A 76 14.85 18.31 -6.50
N ARG A 77 14.26 19.52 -6.48
CA ARG A 77 15.04 20.76 -6.35
C ARG A 77 15.73 20.90 -4.98
N VAL A 78 15.13 20.33 -3.92
CA VAL A 78 15.69 20.30 -2.56
C VAL A 78 17.04 19.56 -2.50
N ASP A 79 17.29 18.61 -3.40
CA ASP A 79 18.57 17.89 -3.46
C ASP A 79 19.70 18.73 -4.08
N ARG A 80 19.44 19.94 -4.62
CA ARG A 80 20.44 20.74 -5.36
C ARG A 80 21.67 21.04 -4.52
N ASN A 81 21.48 21.61 -3.32
CA ASN A 81 22.59 22.02 -2.47
C ASN A 81 23.37 20.82 -1.93
N LEU A 82 22.71 19.67 -1.71
CA LEU A 82 23.38 18.40 -1.41
C LEU A 82 24.26 17.93 -2.58
N PHE A 83 23.85 18.12 -3.83
CA PHE A 83 24.73 17.85 -4.99
C PHE A 83 25.87 18.87 -5.13
N ILE A 84 25.68 20.13 -4.72
CA ILE A 84 26.77 21.13 -4.67
C ILE A 84 27.83 20.72 -3.65
N VAL A 85 27.46 20.32 -2.43
CA VAL A 85 28.39 19.85 -1.39
C VAL A 85 29.14 18.58 -1.86
N VAL A 86 28.44 17.63 -2.47
CA VAL A 86 29.07 16.41 -3.01
C VAL A 86 29.98 16.71 -4.20
N CYS A 87 29.65 17.71 -5.03
CA CYS A 87 30.51 18.20 -6.10
C CYS A 87 31.80 18.82 -5.52
N TYR A 88 31.69 19.73 -4.56
CA TYR A 88 32.83 20.37 -3.88
C TYR A 88 33.79 19.35 -3.24
N LEU A 89 33.23 18.37 -2.52
CA LEU A 89 34.00 17.29 -1.91
C LEU A 89 34.69 16.39 -2.94
N ALA A 90 34.17 16.29 -4.17
CA ALA A 90 34.75 15.52 -5.26
C ALA A 90 35.75 16.31 -6.12
N THR A 91 35.64 17.64 -6.20
CA THR A 91 36.54 18.50 -7.00
C THR A 91 37.72 19.05 -6.23
N PHE A 92 37.55 19.40 -4.95
CA PHE A 92 38.58 20.11 -4.17
C PHE A 92 39.11 19.28 -2.99
N CYS A 93 38.24 18.52 -2.31
CA CYS A 93 38.66 17.78 -1.11
C CYS A 93 39.08 16.32 -1.39
N LEU A 94 39.01 15.84 -2.64
CA LEU A 94 39.15 14.42 -2.93
C LEU A 94 40.58 13.91 -2.74
N ASP A 95 41.59 14.68 -3.16
CA ASP A 95 43.00 14.35 -2.96
C ASP A 95 43.40 14.40 -1.47
N ASP A 96 42.90 15.40 -0.72
CA ASP A 96 43.19 15.58 0.72
C ASP A 96 42.48 14.55 1.63
N LEU A 97 41.21 14.23 1.34
CA LEU A 97 40.43 13.24 2.11
C LEU A 97 40.77 11.80 1.72
N GLY A 98 41.19 11.59 0.47
CA GLY A 98 41.38 10.29 -0.15
C GLY A 98 40.08 9.52 -0.41
N LEU A 99 40.14 8.61 -1.40
CA LEU A 99 39.00 7.79 -1.82
C LEU A 99 38.30 7.07 -0.65
N GLU A 100 39.05 6.55 0.33
CA GLU A 100 38.48 5.84 1.48
C GLU A 100 37.54 6.71 2.33
N HIS A 101 37.94 7.94 2.63
CA HIS A 101 37.15 8.83 3.49
C HIS A 101 35.96 9.39 2.73
N PHE A 102 36.17 9.82 1.48
CA PHE A 102 35.10 10.21 0.55
C PHE A 102 34.08 9.06 0.39
N SER A 103 34.55 7.82 0.22
CA SER A 103 33.70 6.63 0.11
C SER A 103 32.83 6.43 1.35
N ARG A 104 33.34 6.67 2.56
CA ARG A 104 32.57 6.58 3.82
C ARG A 104 31.48 7.66 3.88
N ILE A 105 31.79 8.90 3.47
CA ILE A 105 30.81 10.00 3.37
C ILE A 105 29.70 9.61 2.38
N ILE A 106 30.06 9.29 1.13
CA ILE A 106 29.11 8.95 0.06
C ILE A 106 28.23 7.73 0.43
N LYS A 107 28.80 6.71 1.08
CA LYS A 107 28.05 5.52 1.54
C LYS A 107 27.10 5.80 2.71
N SER A 108 27.16 6.97 3.36
CA SER A 108 26.21 7.42 4.39
C SER A 108 24.99 8.18 3.82
N LEU A 109 25.13 8.71 2.59
CA LEU A 109 24.09 9.47 1.87
C LEU A 109 23.15 8.52 1.09
N ASP A 110 22.22 9.09 0.31
CA ASP A 110 21.33 8.30 -0.54
C ASP A 110 22.08 7.67 -1.72
N ILE A 111 22.38 6.36 -1.60
CA ILE A 111 23.04 5.52 -2.60
C ILE A 111 22.45 5.71 -4.01
N SER A 112 21.14 5.91 -4.14
CA SER A 112 20.44 6.04 -5.43
C SER A 112 20.59 7.43 -6.06
N LYS A 113 20.82 8.46 -5.24
CA LYS A 113 21.14 9.82 -5.71
C LYS A 113 22.64 9.93 -6.01
N MET A 114 23.49 9.45 -5.09
CA MET A 114 24.94 9.48 -5.20
C MET A 114 25.45 8.71 -6.42
N HIS A 115 24.97 7.48 -6.66
CA HIS A 115 25.35 6.73 -7.86
C HIS A 115 25.02 7.52 -9.14
N LYS A 116 23.83 8.14 -9.23
CA LYS A 116 23.44 8.89 -10.44
C LYS A 116 24.31 10.13 -10.64
N PHE A 117 24.58 10.88 -9.58
CA PHE A 117 25.41 12.08 -9.65
C PHE A 117 26.86 11.75 -9.99
N LEU A 118 27.47 10.82 -9.27
CA LEU A 118 28.87 10.44 -9.50
C LEU A 118 29.07 9.72 -10.86
N SER A 119 28.10 8.91 -11.31
CA SER A 119 28.12 8.29 -12.65
C SER A 119 27.93 9.29 -13.78
N PHE A 120 27.28 10.44 -13.52
CA PHE A 120 27.25 11.55 -14.46
C PHE A 120 28.57 12.35 -14.41
N PHE A 121 29.07 12.63 -13.19
CA PHE A 121 30.17 13.56 -12.97
C PHE A 121 31.54 12.98 -13.32
N PHE A 122 31.83 11.74 -12.94
CA PHE A 122 33.09 11.04 -13.29
C PHE A 122 33.05 10.37 -14.66
N ASN A 123 32.03 10.62 -15.49
CA ASN A 123 32.04 10.17 -16.88
C ASN A 123 33.01 11.06 -17.70
N ILE A 124 34.07 10.43 -18.22
CA ILE A 124 35.13 11.05 -19.04
C ILE A 124 34.54 11.90 -20.18
N SER A 125 33.45 11.47 -20.83
CA SER A 125 32.83 12.26 -21.91
C SER A 125 32.21 13.55 -21.38
N ASN A 126 31.56 13.52 -20.23
CA ASN A 126 30.90 14.68 -19.65
C ASN A 126 31.92 15.69 -19.09
N LEU A 127 32.99 15.19 -18.46
CA LEU A 127 34.12 15.99 -17.99
C LEU A 127 34.76 16.78 -19.14
N THR A 128 35.22 16.08 -20.18
CA THR A 128 36.03 16.67 -21.26
C THR A 128 35.24 17.50 -22.27
N THR A 129 33.94 17.21 -22.50
CA THR A 129 33.17 17.91 -23.55
C THR A 129 32.29 19.04 -23.04
N HIS A 130 31.61 18.83 -21.90
CA HIS A 130 30.62 19.76 -21.37
C HIS A 130 31.17 20.54 -20.17
N ILE A 131 31.66 19.85 -19.14
CA ILE A 131 32.11 20.49 -17.90
C ILE A 131 33.37 21.33 -18.14
N GLN A 132 34.38 20.78 -18.82
CA GLN A 132 35.60 21.50 -19.18
C GLN A 132 35.33 22.74 -20.03
N ARG A 133 34.37 22.69 -20.96
CA ARG A 133 33.98 23.82 -21.80
C ARG A 133 33.35 24.95 -20.99
N GLU A 134 32.33 24.63 -20.19
CA GLU A 134 31.62 25.62 -19.39
C GLU A 134 32.51 26.19 -18.27
N TRP A 135 33.42 25.39 -17.70
CA TRP A 135 34.47 25.89 -16.79
C TRP A 135 35.48 26.80 -17.49
N SER A 136 35.85 26.50 -18.75
CA SER A 136 36.71 27.35 -19.60
C SER A 136 36.03 28.65 -20.09
N HIS A 137 34.74 28.84 -19.80
CA HIS A 137 34.05 30.13 -19.95
C HIS A 137 34.10 30.99 -18.67
N ILE A 138 34.57 30.45 -17.54
CA ILE A 138 34.67 31.15 -16.25
C ILE A 138 36.15 31.38 -15.86
N TYR A 139 37.03 30.41 -16.16
CA TYR A 139 38.47 30.44 -15.88
C TYR A 139 39.27 30.13 -17.16
N ASP A 140 40.56 30.45 -17.16
CA ASP A 140 41.45 30.08 -18.27
C ASP A 140 41.51 28.55 -18.46
N ALA A 141 41.41 28.09 -19.71
CA ALA A 141 41.37 26.69 -20.07
C ALA A 141 42.62 25.93 -19.56
N ALA A 142 43.80 26.57 -19.55
CA ALA A 142 45.01 25.97 -19.01
C ALA A 142 44.93 25.76 -17.47
N VAL A 143 44.23 26.62 -16.75
CA VAL A 143 43.99 26.46 -15.30
C VAL A 143 42.95 25.37 -15.05
N VAL A 144 41.86 25.35 -15.84
CA VAL A 144 40.80 24.33 -15.77
C VAL A 144 41.34 22.92 -16.00
N ASP A 145 42.16 22.75 -17.04
CA ASP A 145 42.65 21.44 -17.46
C ASP A 145 43.67 20.84 -16.48
N ASN A 146 44.63 21.66 -16.04
CA ASN A 146 45.68 21.23 -15.10
C ASN A 146 45.16 21.03 -13.67
N ASN A 147 44.34 21.97 -13.14
CA ASN A 147 43.99 21.97 -11.72
C ASN A 147 42.74 21.16 -11.38
N TRP A 148 41.83 20.93 -12.34
CA TRP A 148 40.54 20.28 -12.05
C TRP A 148 40.27 19.07 -12.95
N ILE A 149 40.39 19.19 -14.28
CA ILE A 149 40.06 18.07 -15.17
C ILE A 149 41.09 16.93 -15.04
N THR A 150 42.39 17.23 -15.06
CA THR A 150 43.43 16.19 -14.95
C THR A 150 43.38 15.41 -13.62
N PRO A 151 43.23 16.04 -12.44
CA PRO A 151 42.99 15.32 -11.18
C PRO A 151 41.70 14.48 -11.19
N LEU A 152 40.57 15.01 -11.68
CA LEU A 152 39.32 14.24 -11.75
C LEU A 152 39.43 13.01 -12.65
N LEU A 153 40.09 13.13 -13.80
CA LEU A 153 40.34 12.02 -14.73
C LEU A 153 41.23 10.93 -14.13
N ARG A 154 42.22 11.30 -13.29
CA ARG A 154 43.03 10.33 -12.54
C ARG A 154 42.16 9.47 -11.62
N TRP A 155 41.17 10.06 -10.94
CA TRP A 155 40.29 9.36 -10.01
C TRP A 155 39.15 8.58 -10.68
N CYS A 156 38.86 8.77 -11.98
CA CYS A 156 37.77 8.06 -12.69
C CYS A 156 37.82 6.54 -12.49
N ASN A 157 38.97 5.90 -12.71
CA ASN A 157 39.12 4.43 -12.60
C ASN A 157 38.81 3.90 -11.19
N GLU A 158 39.18 4.66 -10.16
CA GLU A 158 38.92 4.30 -8.76
C GLU A 158 37.47 4.62 -8.35
N MET A 159 36.86 5.63 -8.97
CA MET A 159 35.44 5.96 -8.83
C MET A 159 34.53 4.94 -9.52
N GLU A 160 34.95 4.27 -10.59
CA GLU A 160 34.20 3.14 -11.17
C GLU A 160 34.02 2.01 -10.14
N VAL A 161 35.09 1.67 -9.38
CA VAL A 161 35.02 0.69 -8.29
C VAL A 161 34.08 1.13 -7.15
N LEU A 162 33.99 2.45 -6.89
CA LEU A 162 33.00 3.01 -5.96
C LEU A 162 31.57 2.88 -6.51
N LEU A 163 31.37 3.22 -7.78
CA LEU A 163 30.08 3.18 -8.47
C LEU A 163 29.53 1.75 -8.52
N ASP A 164 30.35 0.76 -8.85
CA ASP A 164 29.96 -0.66 -8.83
C ASP A 164 29.52 -1.12 -7.43
N GLN A 165 30.23 -0.69 -6.37
CA GLN A 165 29.82 -0.99 -4.98
C GLN A 165 28.48 -0.32 -4.62
N LEU A 166 28.16 0.84 -5.19
CA LEU A 166 26.86 1.49 -5.02
C LEU A 166 25.77 0.81 -5.87
N ALA A 167 26.08 0.39 -7.10
CA ALA A 167 25.19 -0.31 -8.02
C ALA A 167 24.77 -1.67 -7.45
N GLN A 168 25.72 -2.46 -6.95
CA GLN A 168 25.45 -3.74 -6.31
C GLN A 168 24.59 -3.59 -5.04
N LYS A 169 24.76 -2.50 -4.28
CA LYS A 169 23.88 -2.18 -3.13
C LYS A 169 22.49 -1.72 -3.56
N MET A 170 22.38 -1.00 -4.68
CA MET A 170 21.09 -0.58 -5.26
C MET A 170 20.29 -1.79 -5.78
N GLY A 171 20.95 -2.71 -6.49
CA GLY A 171 20.35 -3.96 -6.98
C GLY A 171 20.00 -4.94 -5.85
N ARG A 172 20.78 -4.97 -4.76
CA ARG A 172 20.43 -5.64 -3.49
C ARG A 172 19.68 -4.68 -2.54
N GLY A 173 18.80 -3.85 -3.09
CA GLY A 173 18.11 -2.77 -2.37
C GLY A 173 17.40 -3.25 -1.10
N ASN A 174 17.29 -2.32 -0.13
CA ASN A 174 17.08 -2.47 1.34
C ASN A 174 15.99 -3.43 1.86
N LEU A 175 16.00 -4.68 1.41
CA LEU A 175 15.69 -5.82 2.25
C LEU A 175 16.71 -5.79 3.41
N PRO A 176 16.29 -5.60 4.68
CA PRO A 176 17.22 -5.83 5.78
C PRO A 176 17.79 -7.23 5.61
N LYS A 177 19.10 -7.42 5.84
CA LYS A 177 19.70 -8.76 5.88
C LYS A 177 18.87 -9.58 6.86
N LYS A 178 17.97 -10.42 6.35
CA LYS A 178 17.29 -11.45 7.13
C LYS A 178 18.42 -12.33 7.59
N SER A 179 18.88 -12.11 8.82
CA SER A 179 19.83 -12.99 9.51
C SER A 179 19.37 -14.40 9.19
N PRO A 180 20.18 -15.22 8.48
CA PRO A 180 19.67 -16.41 7.81
C PRO A 180 18.93 -17.19 8.88
N ARG A 181 17.59 -17.24 8.75
CA ARG A 181 16.75 -17.90 9.76
C ARG A 181 17.37 -19.27 9.85
N LYS A 182 17.84 -19.66 11.04
CA LYS A 182 18.39 -20.99 11.25
C LYS A 182 17.27 -21.92 10.83
N ASN A 183 17.34 -22.44 9.60
CA ASN A 183 16.34 -23.37 9.10
C ASN A 183 16.32 -24.45 10.16
N THR A 184 15.13 -24.75 10.67
CA THR A 184 14.95 -25.84 11.61
C THR A 184 15.34 -27.09 10.85
N LYS A 185 16.64 -27.43 10.86
CA LYS A 185 17.14 -28.71 10.39
C LYS A 185 16.26 -29.71 11.12
N PRO A 186 15.53 -30.59 10.41
CA PRO A 186 14.92 -31.71 11.07
C PRO A 186 16.06 -32.41 11.82
N ARG A 187 16.08 -32.27 13.15
CA ARG A 187 16.80 -33.23 13.97
C ARG A 187 16.01 -34.49 13.71
N GLU A 188 16.61 -35.40 12.94
CA GLU A 188 16.10 -36.75 12.80
C GLU A 188 15.78 -37.21 14.21
N PHE A 189 14.51 -37.59 14.42
CA PHE A 189 14.08 -38.07 15.72
C PHE A 189 15.03 -39.20 16.08
N ASP A 190 15.69 -39.10 17.24
CA ASP A 190 16.72 -40.05 17.59
C ASP A 190 16.12 -41.45 17.49
N LEU A 191 16.60 -42.22 16.49
CA LEU A 191 16.15 -43.58 16.21
C LEU A 191 16.77 -44.51 17.25
N THR A 192 16.46 -44.22 18.52
CA THR A 192 16.40 -45.23 19.55
C THR A 192 15.52 -46.34 19.00
N GLN A 193 16.14 -47.45 18.61
CA GLN A 193 15.43 -48.72 18.43
C GLN A 193 14.49 -48.84 19.63
N PRO A 194 13.17 -48.95 19.42
CA PRO A 194 12.18 -48.66 20.46
C PRO A 194 12.45 -49.57 21.65
N LYS A 195 13.09 -49.01 22.70
CA LYS A 195 13.80 -49.77 23.73
C LYS A 195 12.85 -50.80 24.29
N ALA A 196 13.08 -52.07 23.93
CA ALA A 196 12.03 -53.08 23.82
C ALA A 196 11.14 -53.03 25.05
N ARG A 197 9.90 -52.56 24.88
CA ARG A 197 9.02 -52.22 25.99
C ARG A 197 8.87 -53.52 26.79
N PRO A 198 9.41 -53.62 28.02
CA PRO A 198 9.39 -54.89 28.74
C PRO A 198 7.93 -55.27 28.89
N LEU A 199 7.56 -56.45 28.40
CA LEU A 199 6.18 -56.92 28.51
C LEU A 199 5.81 -56.83 29.99
N PRO A 200 4.73 -56.12 30.35
CA PRO A 200 4.37 -55.94 31.75
C PRO A 200 4.26 -57.32 32.38
N ALA A 201 4.99 -57.54 33.48
CA ALA A 201 5.04 -58.85 34.12
C ALA A 201 3.61 -59.32 34.37
N PRO A 202 3.22 -60.51 33.89
CA PRO A 202 1.81 -60.89 33.77
C PRO A 202 1.14 -60.83 35.13
N GLU A 203 0.14 -59.94 35.26
CA GLU A 203 -0.52 -59.69 36.54
C GLU A 203 -1.02 -60.99 37.17
N VAL A 204 -0.55 -61.26 38.39
CA VAL A 204 -0.93 -62.46 39.12
C VAL A 204 -2.37 -62.27 39.59
N ILE A 205 -3.31 -62.80 38.80
CA ILE A 205 -4.76 -62.75 39.02
C ILE A 205 -5.07 -63.00 40.50
N PRO A 206 -5.58 -61.99 41.24
CA PRO A 206 -5.97 -62.17 42.62
C PRO A 206 -7.07 -63.23 42.72
N GLN A 207 -6.84 -64.28 43.49
CA GLN A 207 -7.86 -65.29 43.77
C GLN A 207 -8.87 -64.71 44.77
N GLN A 208 -9.89 -64.03 44.24
CA GLN A 208 -11.05 -63.61 45.01
C GLN A 208 -12.01 -64.79 45.20
N ASP A 209 -12.63 -64.85 46.37
CA ASP A 209 -13.68 -65.82 46.69
C ASP A 209 -14.91 -65.69 45.78
N LYS A 210 -15.69 -66.77 45.72
CA LYS A 210 -16.83 -66.93 44.79
C LYS A 210 -17.73 -65.68 44.76
N PRO A 211 -17.98 -65.07 43.58
CA PRO A 211 -18.65 -63.79 43.51
C PRO A 211 -20.13 -63.91 43.90
N LYS A 212 -20.47 -63.37 45.07
CA LYS A 212 -21.81 -62.79 45.25
C LYS A 212 -21.91 -61.60 44.30
N THR A 213 -22.56 -61.79 43.16
CA THR A 213 -22.87 -60.71 42.21
C THR A 213 -23.68 -59.63 42.94
N LYS A 214 -23.00 -58.54 43.34
CA LYS A 214 -23.69 -57.31 43.72
C LYS A 214 -24.56 -56.91 42.52
N PRO A 215 -25.83 -56.54 42.71
CA PRO A 215 -26.63 -56.04 41.60
C PRO A 215 -25.91 -54.82 40.99
N VAL A 216 -25.90 -54.74 39.66
CA VAL A 216 -25.32 -53.60 38.94
C VAL A 216 -25.94 -52.32 39.52
N PRO A 217 -25.15 -51.37 40.04
CA PRO A 217 -25.72 -50.19 40.67
C PRO A 217 -26.53 -49.42 39.63
N THR A 218 -27.68 -48.89 40.03
CA THR A 218 -28.65 -48.23 39.13
C THR A 218 -28.09 -46.99 38.43
N THR A 219 -26.94 -46.48 38.88
CA THR A 219 -26.11 -45.49 38.18
C THR A 219 -25.58 -45.96 36.82
N THR A 220 -25.48 -47.26 36.57
CA THR A 220 -24.87 -47.84 35.35
C THR A 220 -25.79 -47.75 34.13
N HIS A 221 -27.11 -47.68 34.35
CA HIS A 221 -28.12 -47.46 33.30
C HIS A 221 -28.62 -46.01 33.27
N ARG A 222 -28.10 -45.14 34.15
CA ARG A 222 -28.37 -43.71 34.13
C ARG A 222 -27.28 -43.02 33.33
N THR A 223 -27.64 -42.08 32.47
CA THR A 223 -26.64 -41.22 31.82
C THR A 223 -25.78 -40.53 32.88
N PRO A 224 -24.45 -40.42 32.67
CA PRO A 224 -23.59 -39.71 33.59
C PRO A 224 -24.02 -38.26 33.70
N LYS A 225 -23.80 -37.66 34.87
CA LYS A 225 -24.06 -36.22 35.07
C LYS A 225 -22.92 -35.35 34.52
N GLU A 226 -21.75 -35.94 34.23
CA GLU A 226 -20.63 -35.22 33.63
C GLU A 226 -21.00 -34.36 32.39
N PRO A 227 -21.74 -34.83 31.36
CA PRO A 227 -22.18 -33.98 30.25
C PRO A 227 -23.06 -32.80 30.69
N GLU A 228 -24.03 -33.01 31.57
CA GLU A 228 -24.88 -31.93 32.10
C GLU A 228 -24.04 -30.90 32.85
N ILE A 229 -23.15 -31.36 33.75
CA ILE A 229 -22.22 -30.51 34.53
C ILE A 229 -21.24 -29.78 33.61
N LEU A 230 -20.75 -30.42 32.54
CA LEU A 230 -19.87 -29.80 31.55
C LEU A 230 -20.58 -28.75 30.72
N ASP A 231 -21.86 -28.94 30.37
CA ASP A 231 -22.66 -27.93 29.67
C ASP A 231 -23.06 -26.78 30.61
N ASP A 232 -23.36 -27.06 31.88
CA ASP A 232 -23.51 -26.07 32.95
C ASP A 232 -22.22 -25.24 33.12
N MET A 233 -21.05 -25.89 33.11
CA MET A 233 -19.75 -25.22 33.16
C MET A 233 -19.46 -24.43 31.88
N LYS A 234 -19.83 -24.92 30.68
CA LYS A 234 -19.73 -24.15 29.43
C LYS A 234 -20.64 -22.92 29.47
N GLN A 235 -21.86 -23.04 29.99
CA GLN A 235 -22.79 -21.92 30.14
C GLN A 235 -22.28 -20.90 31.16
N ARG A 236 -21.84 -21.33 32.35
CA ARG A 236 -21.22 -20.45 33.37
C ARG A 236 -19.93 -19.80 32.86
N ASN A 237 -19.08 -20.53 32.13
CA ASN A 237 -17.87 -19.96 31.51
C ASN A 237 -18.21 -19.00 30.38
N ARG A 238 -19.27 -19.23 29.60
CA ARG A 238 -19.76 -18.29 28.58
C ARG A 238 -20.35 -17.03 29.22
N GLN A 239 -21.11 -17.16 30.31
CA GLN A 239 -21.60 -16.03 31.10
C GLN A 239 -20.45 -15.22 31.70
N LYS A 240 -19.47 -15.88 32.33
CA LYS A 240 -18.24 -15.23 32.83
C LYS A 240 -17.44 -14.56 31.70
N ALA A 241 -17.28 -15.20 30.54
CA ALA A 241 -16.59 -14.61 29.41
C ALA A 241 -17.33 -13.39 28.84
N LEU A 242 -18.66 -13.39 28.84
CA LEU A 242 -19.48 -12.22 28.48
C LEU A 242 -19.41 -11.12 29.54
N GLN A 243 -19.39 -11.47 30.83
CA GLN A 243 -19.17 -10.52 31.92
C GLN A 243 -17.77 -9.87 31.82
N ILE A 244 -16.71 -10.66 31.66
CA ILE A 244 -15.34 -10.18 31.47
C ILE A 244 -15.22 -9.33 30.19
N LEU A 245 -15.90 -9.70 29.10
CA LEU A 245 -15.93 -8.90 27.86
C LEU A 245 -16.67 -7.57 28.08
N ASN A 246 -17.80 -7.57 28.79
CA ASN A 246 -18.55 -6.35 29.09
C ASN A 246 -17.82 -5.44 30.08
N GLU A 247 -17.17 -6.03 31.09
CA GLU A 247 -16.32 -5.33 32.05
C GLU A 247 -15.10 -4.72 31.36
N ALA A 248 -14.37 -5.52 30.57
CA ALA A 248 -13.24 -5.04 29.78
C ALA A 248 -13.64 -3.96 28.76
N ASN A 249 -14.84 -4.03 28.17
CA ASN A 249 -15.38 -2.96 27.31
C ASN A 249 -15.81 -1.72 28.10
N SER A 250 -16.29 -1.87 29.34
CA SER A 250 -16.68 -0.75 30.21
C SER A 250 -15.45 -0.02 30.76
N GLN A 251 -14.41 -0.78 31.10
CA GLN A 251 -13.07 -0.30 31.47
C GLN A 251 -12.22 0.05 30.21
N GLN A 252 -12.76 -0.11 28.98
CA GLN A 252 -12.06 0.27 27.74
C GLN A 252 -12.09 1.79 27.52
N PHE A 253 -11.25 2.50 28.25
CA PHE A 253 -10.96 3.92 28.00
C PHE A 253 -10.60 4.26 26.55
N ARG A 254 -10.84 5.52 26.20
CA ARG A 254 -11.16 6.02 24.85
C ARG A 254 -10.24 5.64 23.69
N CYS A 255 -8.94 5.39 23.88
CA CYS A 255 -7.99 5.20 22.76
C CYS A 255 -7.80 3.75 22.27
N ALA A 256 -8.34 2.73 22.96
CA ALA A 256 -8.36 1.35 22.45
C ALA A 256 -9.71 0.92 21.88
N ASN A 257 -10.77 1.72 22.04
CA ASN A 257 -12.04 1.46 21.38
C ASN A 257 -11.83 1.52 19.85
N PRO A 258 -12.12 0.44 19.10
CA PRO A 258 -11.89 0.40 17.66
C PRO A 258 -12.86 1.31 16.90
N GLN A 259 -14.06 1.58 17.46
CA GLN A 259 -15.04 2.47 16.86
C GLN A 259 -14.54 3.92 16.92
N LYS A 260 -14.44 4.55 15.76
CA LYS A 260 -14.10 5.97 15.65
C LYS A 260 -15.32 6.81 16.05
N SER A 261 -15.12 8.02 16.58
CA SER A 261 -16.25 8.91 16.87
C SER A 261 -17.01 9.24 15.59
N GLU A 262 -18.31 9.53 15.67
CA GLU A 262 -19.16 9.85 14.50
C GLU A 262 -18.55 10.97 13.65
N LYS A 263 -18.02 12.04 14.27
CA LYS A 263 -17.27 13.10 13.57
C LYS A 263 -16.07 12.55 12.78
N THR A 264 -15.35 11.57 13.32
CA THR A 264 -14.24 10.91 12.63
C THR A 264 -14.73 9.98 11.52
N GLN A 265 -15.85 9.27 11.72
CA GLN A 265 -16.46 8.43 10.68
C GLN A 265 -16.96 9.29 9.51
N ASN A 266 -17.57 10.44 9.79
CA ASN A 266 -18.04 11.41 8.80
C ASN A 266 -16.88 12.08 8.04
N VAL A 267 -15.77 12.38 8.72
CA VAL A 267 -14.54 12.85 8.04
C VAL A 267 -13.93 11.73 7.17
N ILE A 268 -13.92 10.48 7.64
CA ILE A 268 -13.45 9.34 6.83
C ILE A 268 -14.36 9.10 5.62
N SER A 269 -15.68 9.21 5.75
CA SER A 269 -16.60 9.05 4.62
C SER A 269 -16.51 10.22 3.64
N GLN A 270 -16.27 11.46 4.11
CA GLN A 270 -15.97 12.61 3.25
C GLN A 270 -14.63 12.47 2.52
N ILE A 271 -13.59 11.93 3.18
CA ILE A 271 -12.29 11.63 2.55
C ILE A 271 -12.45 10.53 1.49
N LEU A 272 -13.22 9.47 1.78
CA LEU A 272 -13.52 8.43 0.79
C LEU A 272 -14.34 8.98 -0.37
N GLN A 273 -15.40 9.76 -0.12
CA GLN A 273 -16.23 10.36 -1.17
C GLN A 273 -15.45 11.34 -2.05
N SER A 274 -14.53 12.14 -1.49
CA SER A 274 -13.69 13.06 -2.27
C SER A 274 -12.57 12.35 -3.03
N HIS A 275 -11.99 11.30 -2.46
CA HIS A 275 -11.06 10.39 -3.14
C HIS A 275 -11.74 9.68 -4.32
N ASP A 276 -12.92 9.10 -4.08
CA ASP A 276 -13.68 8.36 -5.09
C ASP A 276 -14.22 9.29 -6.19
N ALA A 277 -14.62 10.52 -5.86
CA ALA A 277 -14.93 11.56 -6.85
C ALA A 277 -13.69 11.95 -7.68
N GLY A 278 -12.50 12.00 -7.06
CA GLY A 278 -11.22 12.17 -7.77
C GLY A 278 -10.85 10.99 -8.67
N LEU A 279 -11.39 9.79 -8.39
CA LEU A 279 -11.24 8.57 -9.20
C LEU A 279 -12.36 8.33 -10.21
N GLN A 280 -13.33 9.24 -10.36
CA GLN A 280 -14.33 9.16 -11.43
C GLN A 280 -13.72 9.63 -12.76
N PHE A 281 -12.86 8.78 -13.35
CA PHE A 281 -12.19 9.04 -14.63
C PHE A 281 -13.16 9.21 -15.81
N ASP A 282 -14.36 8.64 -15.71
CA ASP A 282 -15.44 8.78 -16.71
C ASP A 282 -16.30 10.05 -16.49
N ASN A 283 -16.07 10.83 -15.43
CA ASN A 283 -16.67 12.15 -15.33
C ASN A 283 -16.05 13.06 -16.39
N LEU A 284 -16.90 13.61 -17.25
CA LEU A 284 -16.55 14.77 -18.05
C LEU A 284 -16.25 15.93 -17.11
N TYR A 285 -14.96 16.13 -16.81
CA TYR A 285 -14.40 17.36 -16.24
C TYR A 285 -14.57 18.50 -17.25
N THR A 286 -15.83 18.87 -17.49
CA THR A 286 -16.20 20.21 -17.90
C THR A 286 -15.77 21.11 -16.75
N SER A 287 -14.56 21.67 -16.84
CA SER A 287 -14.19 22.86 -16.09
C SER A 287 -15.24 23.91 -16.46
N GLY A 288 -16.26 24.08 -15.61
CA GLY A 288 -17.53 24.69 -15.98
C GLY A 288 -17.30 26.02 -16.69
N SER A 289 -17.58 26.06 -18.00
CA SER A 289 -17.11 27.10 -18.91
C SER A 289 -17.35 28.48 -18.29
N PRO A 290 -16.28 29.24 -17.95
CA PRO A 290 -16.26 30.14 -16.80
C PRO A 290 -17.49 31.03 -16.78
N ALA A 291 -18.38 30.69 -15.82
CA ALA A 291 -19.85 30.75 -15.95
C ALA A 291 -20.31 31.80 -16.96
N THR A 292 -20.52 31.35 -18.21
CA THR A 292 -20.56 32.19 -19.43
C THR A 292 -21.04 33.59 -19.12
N GLN A 293 -20.08 34.52 -19.04
CA GLN A 293 -20.41 35.94 -19.07
C GLN A 293 -21.28 36.12 -20.31
N LYS A 294 -22.55 36.51 -20.08
CA LYS A 294 -23.47 36.89 -21.16
C LYS A 294 -22.67 37.81 -22.08
N ILE A 295 -22.82 37.65 -23.39
CA ILE A 295 -22.03 38.39 -24.40
C ILE A 295 -22.50 39.85 -24.45
N ASN A 296 -22.28 40.53 -23.33
CA ASN A 296 -22.20 41.95 -23.18
C ASN A 296 -20.95 42.33 -23.95
N SER A 297 -21.11 42.54 -25.25
CA SER A 297 -20.12 43.14 -26.14
C SER A 297 -19.91 44.61 -25.76
N LEU A 298 -19.54 44.85 -24.50
CA LEU A 298 -18.87 46.07 -24.06
C LEU A 298 -17.54 46.08 -24.81
N PRO A 299 -17.31 47.03 -25.74
CA PRO A 299 -16.07 47.06 -26.48
C PRO A 299 -14.92 47.25 -25.49
N VAL A 300 -14.14 46.20 -25.28
CA VAL A 300 -12.98 46.23 -24.37
C VAL A 300 -11.99 47.22 -24.96
N ARG A 301 -12.00 48.45 -24.44
CA ARG A 301 -11.19 49.56 -24.93
C ARG A 301 -9.71 49.19 -24.79
N LEU A 302 -9.12 48.74 -25.88
CA LEU A 302 -7.73 48.32 -25.93
C LEU A 302 -6.83 49.51 -25.60
N ASN A 303 -5.83 49.27 -24.77
CA ASN A 303 -4.78 50.26 -24.53
C ASN A 303 -4.02 50.53 -25.84
N THR A 304 -3.56 51.76 -26.05
CA THR A 304 -2.85 52.18 -27.27
C THR A 304 -1.63 51.30 -27.55
N THR A 305 -0.92 50.86 -26.51
CA THR A 305 0.20 49.91 -26.58
C THR A 305 -0.20 48.48 -26.92
N ALA A 306 -1.45 48.07 -26.66
CA ALA A 306 -1.97 46.77 -27.09
C ALA A 306 -2.36 46.81 -28.58
N ILE A 307 -3.07 47.85 -29.01
CA ILE A 307 -3.43 48.10 -30.42
C ILE A 307 -2.19 48.05 -31.31
N LEU A 308 -1.15 48.82 -30.96
CA LEU A 308 0.09 48.85 -31.77
C LEU A 308 0.89 47.54 -31.74
N ARG A 309 0.77 46.71 -30.68
CA ARG A 309 1.43 45.40 -30.60
C ARG A 309 0.72 44.34 -31.44
N GLU A 310 -0.62 44.28 -31.37
CA GLU A 310 -1.42 43.40 -32.22
C GLU A 310 -1.29 43.80 -33.69
N GLY A 311 -1.38 45.11 -33.99
CA GLY A 311 -1.16 45.67 -35.32
C GLY A 311 0.20 45.30 -35.90
N ALA A 312 1.30 45.51 -35.16
CA ALA A 312 2.65 45.16 -35.63
C ALA A 312 2.82 43.65 -35.92
N LEU A 313 2.24 42.77 -35.08
CA LEU A 313 2.23 41.32 -35.32
C LEU A 313 1.49 40.99 -36.61
N TYR A 314 0.33 41.61 -36.83
CA TYR A 314 -0.50 41.40 -38.00
C TYR A 314 0.13 41.97 -39.28
N ASN A 315 0.79 43.13 -39.22
CA ASN A 315 1.49 43.71 -40.37
C ASN A 315 2.66 42.82 -40.81
N ARG A 316 3.44 42.29 -39.86
CA ARG A 316 4.46 41.27 -40.13
C ARG A 316 3.88 40.02 -40.79
N GLN A 317 2.73 39.52 -40.35
CA GLN A 317 2.06 38.39 -41.02
C GLN A 317 1.59 38.75 -42.45
N LEU A 318 1.28 40.02 -42.73
CA LEU A 318 0.96 40.47 -44.09
C LEU A 318 2.21 40.45 -44.96
N GLU A 319 3.33 40.95 -44.45
CA GLU A 319 4.64 40.93 -45.12
C GLU A 319 5.08 39.49 -45.42
N GLU A 320 4.89 38.55 -44.48
CA GLU A 320 5.23 37.14 -44.64
C GLU A 320 4.36 36.43 -45.73
N GLU A 321 3.06 36.73 -45.84
CA GLU A 321 2.20 36.22 -46.93
C GLU A 321 2.40 36.98 -48.27
N LEU A 322 2.72 38.28 -48.25
CA LEU A 322 3.07 39.03 -49.47
C LEU A 322 4.36 38.46 -50.10
N GLN A 323 5.41 38.24 -49.29
CA GLN A 323 6.63 37.58 -49.75
C GLN A 323 6.39 36.16 -50.25
N ARG A 324 5.37 35.44 -49.75
CA ARG A 324 4.96 34.15 -50.31
C ARG A 324 4.35 34.34 -51.70
N LEU A 325 3.39 35.25 -51.87
CA LEU A 325 2.77 35.53 -53.16
C LEU A 325 3.80 36.01 -54.22
N GLU A 326 4.80 36.78 -53.82
CA GLU A 326 5.95 37.16 -54.66
C GLU A 326 6.79 35.95 -55.10
N ARG A 327 7.04 34.98 -54.21
CA ARG A 327 7.74 33.73 -54.58
C ARG A 327 6.91 32.88 -55.54
N LEU A 328 5.58 32.88 -55.41
CA LEU A 328 4.68 32.20 -56.35
C LEU A 328 4.68 32.87 -57.74
N SER A 329 4.68 34.21 -57.82
CA SER A 329 4.78 34.91 -59.11
C SER A 329 6.15 34.76 -59.77
N GLN A 330 7.20 34.51 -58.98
CA GLN A 330 8.53 34.08 -59.44
C GLN A 330 8.59 32.59 -59.87
N GLY A 331 7.49 31.84 -59.78
CA GLY A 331 7.38 30.46 -60.25
C GLY A 331 7.61 29.37 -59.19
N ALA A 332 7.64 29.70 -57.90
CA ALA A 332 7.68 28.68 -56.84
C ALA A 332 6.37 27.87 -56.81
N SER A 333 6.48 26.54 -56.62
CA SER A 333 5.32 25.65 -56.51
C SER A 333 4.68 25.72 -55.12
N GLU A 334 3.35 25.84 -55.07
CA GLU A 334 2.59 25.77 -53.82
C GLU A 334 2.65 24.35 -53.21
N PRO A 335 3.11 24.18 -51.95
CA PRO A 335 3.15 22.88 -51.29
C PRO A 335 1.77 22.37 -50.84
N SER A 336 0.69 23.14 -51.09
CA SER A 336 -0.68 22.86 -50.63
C SER A 336 -1.15 21.43 -50.92
N THR A 337 -0.92 20.91 -52.13
CA THR A 337 -1.33 19.54 -52.52
C THR A 337 -0.57 18.45 -51.74
N PHE A 338 0.74 18.64 -51.54
CA PHE A 338 1.55 17.75 -50.71
C PHE A 338 1.14 17.81 -49.23
N LEU A 339 0.79 18.99 -48.71
CA LEU A 339 0.30 19.17 -47.34
C LEU A 339 -1.10 18.55 -47.13
N GLN A 340 -1.98 18.62 -48.14
CA GLN A 340 -3.27 17.91 -48.14
C GLN A 340 -3.06 16.39 -48.12
N TRP A 341 -2.25 15.85 -49.04
CA TRP A 341 -1.90 14.43 -49.05
C TRP A 341 -1.27 13.98 -47.73
N GLN A 342 -0.35 14.78 -47.15
CA GLN A 342 0.28 14.45 -45.88
C GLN A 342 -0.72 14.47 -44.70
N LYS A 343 -1.74 15.35 -44.72
CA LYS A 343 -2.85 15.30 -43.75
C LYS A 343 -3.66 14.01 -43.92
N GLU A 344 -4.06 13.67 -45.14
CA GLU A 344 -4.82 12.46 -45.42
C GLU A 344 -4.09 11.17 -45.01
N MET A 345 -2.78 11.08 -45.26
CA MET A 345 -1.99 9.93 -44.81
C MET A 345 -2.00 9.85 -43.28
N LYS A 346 -1.69 10.95 -42.59
CA LYS A 346 -1.71 11.02 -41.11
C LYS A 346 -3.08 10.69 -40.51
N GLU A 347 -4.17 10.98 -41.20
CA GLU A 347 -5.53 10.61 -40.76
C GLU A 347 -5.85 9.13 -41.00
N LYS A 348 -5.33 8.52 -42.07
CA LYS A 348 -5.41 7.07 -42.32
C LYS A 348 -4.53 6.29 -41.33
N ASP A 349 -3.28 6.71 -41.12
CA ASP A 349 -2.37 6.17 -40.11
C ASP A 349 -3.03 6.17 -38.72
N LEU A 350 -3.65 7.30 -38.33
CA LEU A 350 -4.35 7.45 -37.06
C LEU A 350 -5.62 6.58 -36.94
N GLN A 351 -6.36 6.35 -38.04
CA GLN A 351 -7.47 5.38 -38.06
C GLN A 351 -6.95 3.96 -37.79
N GLU A 352 -5.86 3.56 -38.44
CA GLU A 352 -5.27 2.23 -38.28
C GLU A 352 -4.68 2.03 -36.89
N GLU A 353 -3.95 3.00 -36.33
CA GLU A 353 -3.47 2.96 -34.94
C GLU A 353 -4.62 2.79 -33.94
N LEU A 354 -5.71 3.56 -34.09
CA LEU A 354 -6.88 3.46 -33.22
C LEU A 354 -7.58 2.10 -33.35
N ALA A 355 -7.68 1.55 -34.55
CA ALA A 355 -8.19 0.20 -34.79
C ALA A 355 -7.31 -0.87 -34.14
N GLU A 356 -6.00 -0.80 -34.29
CA GLU A 356 -5.08 -1.72 -33.61
C GLU A 356 -5.17 -1.65 -32.09
N LEU A 357 -5.30 -0.46 -31.51
CA LEU A 357 -5.44 -0.28 -30.06
C LEU A 357 -6.73 -0.93 -29.52
N GLU A 358 -7.87 -0.76 -30.18
CA GLU A 358 -9.11 -1.42 -29.76
C GLU A 358 -9.06 -2.94 -29.99
N ARG A 359 -8.42 -3.42 -31.07
CA ARG A 359 -8.20 -4.86 -31.32
C ARG A 359 -7.38 -5.49 -30.20
N ARG A 360 -6.21 -4.93 -29.87
CA ARG A 360 -5.34 -5.38 -28.75
C ARG A 360 -6.07 -5.34 -27.40
N ARG A 361 -6.92 -4.32 -27.17
CA ARG A 361 -7.78 -4.20 -25.96
C ARG A 361 -8.82 -5.31 -25.88
N LEU A 362 -9.45 -5.67 -26.99
CA LEU A 362 -10.43 -6.76 -27.06
C LEU A 362 -9.76 -8.13 -26.93
N GLU A 363 -8.64 -8.36 -27.59
CA GLU A 363 -7.82 -9.57 -27.47
C GLU A 363 -7.40 -9.82 -26.01
N GLY A 364 -6.91 -8.80 -25.30
CA GLY A 364 -6.59 -8.89 -23.87
C GLY A 364 -7.80 -9.25 -22.99
N ARG A 365 -9.00 -8.74 -23.33
CA ARG A 365 -10.25 -9.09 -22.64
C ARG A 365 -10.71 -10.53 -22.96
N ILE A 366 -10.56 -10.99 -24.21
CA ILE A 366 -10.87 -12.36 -24.63
C ILE A 366 -9.94 -13.33 -23.90
N SER A 367 -8.63 -13.08 -23.92
CA SER A 367 -7.61 -13.87 -23.22
C SER A 367 -7.91 -14.01 -21.72
N HIS A 368 -8.41 -12.95 -21.07
CA HIS A 368 -8.84 -13.01 -19.67
C HIS A 368 -10.02 -13.96 -19.45
N GLU A 369 -11.11 -13.85 -20.23
CA GLU A 369 -12.27 -14.74 -20.10
C GLU A 369 -11.89 -16.20 -20.43
N GLU A 370 -11.02 -16.42 -21.43
CA GLU A 370 -10.48 -17.74 -21.76
C GLU A 370 -9.61 -18.33 -20.64
N ALA A 371 -8.77 -17.52 -19.98
CA ALA A 371 -7.97 -17.96 -18.84
C ALA A 371 -8.86 -18.33 -17.64
N VAL A 372 -10.00 -17.66 -17.43
CA VAL A 372 -10.99 -18.04 -16.42
C VAL A 372 -11.66 -19.37 -16.79
N LEU A 373 -12.11 -19.54 -18.04
CA LEU A 373 -12.70 -20.79 -18.54
C LEU A 373 -11.71 -21.96 -18.47
N ALA A 374 -10.43 -21.74 -18.78
CA ALA A 374 -9.38 -22.74 -18.65
C ALA A 374 -9.13 -23.17 -17.20
N ARG A 375 -9.11 -22.21 -16.25
CA ARG A 375 -9.03 -22.51 -14.81
C ARG A 375 -10.23 -23.34 -14.33
N GLU A 376 -11.44 -23.02 -14.78
CA GLU A 376 -12.63 -23.81 -14.47
C GLU A 376 -12.53 -25.26 -14.98
N ARG A 377 -12.07 -25.46 -16.23
CA ARG A 377 -11.83 -26.80 -16.82
C ARG A 377 -10.77 -27.61 -16.06
N VAL A 378 -9.74 -26.95 -15.50
CA VAL A 378 -8.73 -27.61 -14.65
C VAL A 378 -9.32 -28.01 -13.29
N LEU A 379 -10.14 -27.15 -12.66
CA LEU A 379 -10.82 -27.48 -11.41
C LEU A 379 -11.82 -28.65 -11.59
N GLU A 380 -12.58 -28.67 -12.68
CA GLU A 380 -13.47 -29.78 -13.06
C GLU A 380 -12.70 -31.12 -13.17
N ARG A 381 -11.59 -31.14 -13.91
CA ARG A 381 -10.72 -32.33 -14.06
C ARG A 381 -10.09 -32.77 -12.73
N ASN A 382 -9.65 -31.83 -11.91
CA ASN A 382 -9.07 -32.14 -10.60
C ASN A 382 -10.12 -32.67 -9.62
N HIS A 383 -11.38 -32.22 -9.72
CA HIS A 383 -12.47 -32.75 -8.92
C HIS A 383 -12.76 -34.21 -9.27
N HIS A 384 -12.86 -34.55 -10.56
CA HIS A 384 -13.07 -35.95 -10.98
C HIS A 384 -11.91 -36.87 -10.57
N LYS A 385 -10.65 -36.44 -10.70
CA LYS A 385 -9.50 -37.19 -10.17
C LYS A 385 -9.57 -37.38 -8.65
N ALA A 386 -10.07 -36.38 -7.92
CA ALA A 386 -10.28 -36.46 -6.47
C ALA A 386 -11.52 -37.29 -6.07
N GLN A 387 -12.43 -37.61 -7.01
CA GLN A 387 -13.49 -38.61 -6.82
C GLN A 387 -12.93 -40.02 -7.05
N GLN A 388 -12.28 -40.24 -8.20
CA GLN A 388 -11.66 -41.53 -8.57
C GLN A 388 -10.69 -42.04 -7.49
N THR A 389 -9.77 -41.19 -7.02
CA THR A 389 -8.83 -41.57 -5.94
C THR A 389 -9.50 -41.85 -4.59
N LYS A 390 -10.71 -41.31 -4.32
CA LYS A 390 -11.51 -41.69 -3.14
C LYS A 390 -12.20 -43.04 -3.32
N GLU A 391 -12.64 -43.35 -4.54
CA GLU A 391 -13.25 -44.64 -4.88
C GLU A 391 -12.19 -45.76 -4.82
N GLU A 392 -11.02 -45.56 -5.42
CA GLU A 392 -9.85 -46.44 -5.35
C GLU A 392 -9.40 -46.69 -3.90
N THR A 393 -9.29 -45.65 -3.08
CA THR A 393 -8.90 -45.80 -1.67
C THR A 393 -10.00 -46.42 -0.81
N ALA A 394 -11.28 -46.19 -1.11
CA ALA A 394 -12.39 -46.88 -0.46
C ALA A 394 -12.41 -48.38 -0.79
N GLU A 395 -12.14 -48.76 -2.05
CA GLU A 395 -11.95 -50.17 -2.42
C GLU A 395 -10.76 -50.81 -1.71
N LEU A 396 -9.62 -50.11 -1.62
CA LEU A 396 -8.43 -50.61 -0.94
C LEU A 396 -8.68 -50.79 0.56
N MET A 397 -9.41 -49.87 1.19
CA MET A 397 -9.87 -50.02 2.58
C MET A 397 -10.84 -51.20 2.77
N ARG A 398 -11.77 -51.45 1.84
CA ARG A 398 -12.63 -52.66 1.87
C ARG A 398 -11.79 -53.94 1.81
N LYS A 399 -10.86 -54.02 0.84
CA LYS A 399 -9.94 -55.15 0.65
C LYS A 399 -9.04 -55.38 1.88
N TYR A 400 -8.67 -54.32 2.61
CA TYR A 400 -7.92 -54.43 3.87
C TYR A 400 -8.79 -54.87 5.05
N ALA A 401 -10.03 -54.35 5.17
CA ALA A 401 -10.98 -54.76 6.21
C ALA A 401 -11.36 -56.24 6.08
N GLU A 402 -11.57 -56.73 4.85
CA GLU A 402 -11.77 -58.16 4.58
C GLU A 402 -10.59 -59.03 5.02
N LYS A 403 -9.34 -58.59 4.75
CA LYS A 403 -8.15 -59.31 5.21
C LYS A 403 -8.08 -59.35 6.74
N ARG A 404 -8.29 -58.22 7.41
CA ARG A 404 -8.32 -58.14 8.87
C ARG A 404 -9.39 -59.04 9.49
N LEU A 405 -10.56 -59.18 8.85
CA LEU A 405 -11.62 -60.08 9.32
C LEU A 405 -11.33 -61.57 9.07
N ARG A 406 -10.40 -61.90 8.16
CA ARG A 406 -9.86 -63.28 8.00
C ARG A 406 -8.77 -63.55 9.05
N GLU A 407 -7.79 -62.65 9.16
CA GLU A 407 -6.74 -62.70 10.19
C GLU A 407 -7.33 -62.79 11.61
N GLU A 408 -8.43 -62.07 11.90
CA GLU A 408 -9.09 -62.14 13.21
C GLU A 408 -9.79 -63.49 13.44
N LYS A 409 -10.33 -64.15 12.41
CA LYS A 409 -10.88 -65.51 12.54
C LYS A 409 -9.78 -66.52 12.81
N GLU A 410 -8.72 -66.49 12.03
CA GLU A 410 -7.52 -67.33 12.20
C GLU A 410 -6.92 -67.15 13.61
N MET A 411 -6.80 -65.91 14.10
CA MET A 411 -6.36 -65.65 15.48
C MET A 411 -7.40 -66.07 16.54
N ARG A 412 -8.71 -65.93 16.30
CA ARG A 412 -9.75 -66.43 17.24
C ARG A 412 -9.69 -67.95 17.38
N GLU A 413 -9.47 -68.67 16.28
CA GLU A 413 -9.29 -70.13 16.27
C GLU A 413 -8.01 -70.54 17.01
N LEU A 414 -6.88 -69.85 16.77
CA LEU A 414 -5.64 -70.06 17.50
C LEU A 414 -5.78 -69.75 19.00
N VAL A 415 -6.49 -68.67 19.35
CA VAL A 415 -6.78 -68.28 20.75
C VAL A 415 -7.71 -69.29 21.41
N GLN A 416 -8.64 -69.92 20.70
CA GLN A 416 -9.44 -71.03 21.25
C GLN A 416 -8.55 -72.24 21.58
N GLN A 417 -7.67 -72.66 20.68
CA GLN A 417 -6.71 -73.75 20.92
C GLN A 417 -5.81 -73.46 22.14
N VAL A 418 -5.28 -72.24 22.24
CA VAL A 418 -4.47 -71.79 23.39
C VAL A 418 -5.31 -71.66 24.66
N ALA A 419 -6.57 -71.23 24.57
CA ALA A 419 -7.47 -71.16 25.71
C ALA A 419 -7.83 -72.56 26.24
N ASP A 420 -7.98 -73.56 25.39
CA ASP A 420 -8.19 -74.96 25.78
C ASP A 420 -6.92 -75.56 26.42
N GLY A 421 -5.75 -75.29 25.86
CA GLY A 421 -4.46 -75.55 26.52
C GLY A 421 -4.36 -74.86 27.89
N HIS A 422 -4.88 -73.64 28.03
CA HIS A 422 -4.95 -72.92 29.30
C HIS A 422 -6.03 -73.43 30.26
N LYS A 423 -7.15 -74.03 29.80
CA LYS A 423 -8.10 -74.75 30.67
C LYS A 423 -7.38 -75.93 31.33
N ASN A 424 -6.66 -76.72 30.53
CA ASN A 424 -5.85 -77.85 31.00
C ASN A 424 -4.74 -77.38 31.97
N SER A 425 -4.03 -76.30 31.64
CA SER A 425 -3.00 -75.72 32.53
C SER A 425 -3.58 -75.11 33.82
N LYS A 426 -4.77 -74.49 33.77
CA LYS A 426 -5.47 -73.97 34.97
C LYS A 426 -5.96 -75.11 35.87
N ALA A 427 -6.42 -76.22 35.31
CA ALA A 427 -6.76 -77.42 36.08
C ALA A 427 -5.53 -78.03 36.80
N ALA A 428 -4.31 -77.82 36.28
CA ALA A 428 -3.06 -78.14 36.98
C ALA A 428 -2.65 -77.06 38.02
N LYS A 429 -2.80 -75.76 37.68
CA LYS A 429 -2.44 -74.65 38.59
C LYS A 429 -3.38 -74.51 39.80
N ALA A 430 -4.65 -74.87 39.69
CA ALA A 430 -5.59 -74.87 40.81
C ALA A 430 -5.08 -75.75 41.98
N LYS A 431 -4.68 -76.99 41.64
CA LYS A 431 -4.03 -77.97 42.55
C LYS A 431 -2.73 -77.46 43.18
N LEU A 432 -2.18 -76.36 42.70
CA LEU A 432 -0.93 -75.72 43.15
C LEU A 432 -1.20 -74.42 43.93
N GLN A 433 -2.29 -73.71 43.64
CA GLN A 433 -2.72 -72.52 44.37
C GLN A 433 -3.35 -72.88 45.73
N GLU A 434 -4.01 -74.03 45.84
CA GLU A 434 -4.43 -74.63 47.12
C GLU A 434 -3.26 -74.84 48.10
N ILE A 435 -2.04 -74.97 47.58
CA ILE A 435 -0.79 -75.07 48.35
C ILE A 435 -0.28 -73.67 48.75
N LYS A 436 -0.35 -72.68 47.84
CA LYS A 436 0.18 -71.31 48.06
C LYS A 436 -0.72 -70.38 48.88
N GLN A 437 -2.04 -70.54 48.86
CA GLN A 437 -2.95 -69.73 49.67
C GLN A 437 -2.75 -69.90 51.19
N ARG A 438 -2.01 -70.95 51.60
CA ARG A 438 -1.59 -71.18 52.98
C ARG A 438 -0.51 -70.21 53.48
N ILE A 439 0.13 -69.43 52.59
CA ILE A 439 1.32 -68.62 52.89
C ILE A 439 1.04 -67.11 52.87
N VAL A 440 0.32 -66.61 51.86
CA VAL A 440 0.24 -65.15 51.58
C VAL A 440 -0.49 -64.33 52.66
N LYS A 441 -1.21 -64.98 53.59
CA LYS A 441 -1.88 -64.30 54.72
C LYS A 441 -0.90 -63.69 55.73
N GLU A 442 0.38 -64.04 55.68
CA GLU A 442 1.40 -63.70 56.68
C GLU A 442 2.07 -62.32 56.47
N VAL A 443 1.61 -61.48 55.52
CA VAL A 443 2.43 -60.34 55.00
C VAL A 443 1.73 -58.97 54.88
N SER A 444 0.41 -58.89 54.69
CA SER A 444 -0.22 -57.71 54.04
C SER A 444 -0.48 -56.45 54.90
N GLU A 445 0.02 -56.37 56.13
CA GLU A 445 -0.51 -55.43 57.15
C GLU A 445 0.27 -54.10 57.32
N HIS A 446 1.25 -53.79 56.46
CA HIS A 446 2.34 -52.84 56.80
C HIS A 446 2.45 -51.47 56.06
N SER A 447 1.63 -51.10 55.06
CA SER A 447 2.10 -50.14 54.02
C SER A 447 1.21 -48.93 53.63
N ARG A 448 0.53 -48.21 54.53
CA ARG A 448 -0.63 -47.34 54.14
C ARG A 448 -0.51 -45.81 54.22
N GLU A 449 0.56 -45.21 54.73
CA GLU A 449 0.40 -43.98 55.56
C GLU A 449 1.06 -42.66 55.09
N LEU A 450 1.61 -42.54 53.86
CA LEU A 450 2.71 -41.57 53.59
C LEU A 450 2.51 -40.34 52.65
N LEU A 451 1.35 -40.04 52.04
CA LEU A 451 1.34 -39.33 50.72
C LEU A 451 0.67 -37.93 50.56
N SER A 452 0.25 -37.19 51.59
CA SER A 452 -0.87 -36.20 51.44
C SER A 452 -0.60 -34.68 51.30
N GLN A 453 0.64 -34.14 51.28
CA GLN A 453 0.89 -32.81 51.90
C GLN A 453 1.34 -31.57 51.04
N ALA A 454 1.22 -31.50 49.71
CA ALA A 454 2.20 -30.67 48.92
C ALA A 454 1.75 -29.71 47.75
N LEU A 455 0.66 -28.89 47.80
CA LEU A 455 0.12 -28.27 46.55
C LEU A 455 -0.43 -26.80 46.42
N GLU A 456 -0.50 -25.90 47.42
CA GLU A 456 -1.45 -24.75 47.35
C GLU A 456 -1.03 -23.32 46.88
N GLU A 457 0.25 -22.92 46.78
CA GLU A 457 0.63 -21.52 47.07
C GLU A 457 0.63 -20.43 45.94
N ALA A 458 0.37 -20.74 44.65
CA ALA A 458 1.07 -20.03 43.55
C ALA A 458 0.41 -18.82 42.79
N GLN A 459 -0.72 -18.21 43.20
CA GLN A 459 -1.64 -17.58 42.21
C GLN A 459 -1.85 -16.02 42.15
N ALA A 460 -1.19 -15.17 42.95
CA ALA A 460 -1.80 -13.87 43.35
C ALA A 460 -1.62 -12.57 42.51
N GLU A 461 -0.56 -12.35 41.71
CA GLU A 461 0.01 -10.98 41.59
C GLU A 461 -0.44 -10.02 40.43
N LEU A 462 -1.10 -10.48 39.36
CA LEU A 462 -0.92 -9.87 38.02
C LEU A 462 -1.61 -8.51 37.71
N SER A 463 -2.51 -7.98 38.55
CA SER A 463 -3.67 -7.19 38.08
C SER A 463 -3.57 -5.64 37.93
N ARG A 464 -2.48 -4.96 38.29
CA ARG A 464 -2.54 -3.52 38.71
C ARG A 464 -2.03 -2.40 37.74
N LYS A 465 -1.77 -2.63 36.44
CA LYS A 465 -0.82 -1.78 35.67
C LYS A 465 -1.27 -0.92 34.45
N MET A 466 -2.56 -0.67 34.17
CA MET A 466 -2.96 -0.09 32.85
C MET A 466 -3.72 1.26 32.80
N GLU A 467 -3.97 1.95 33.91
CA GLU A 467 -5.04 2.97 33.96
C GLU A 467 -4.77 4.38 33.35
N LEU A 468 -3.52 4.75 33.07
CA LEU A 468 -3.13 6.18 33.11
C LEU A 468 -3.19 6.99 31.78
N ILE A 469 -3.13 6.35 30.60
CA ILE A 469 -2.47 6.98 29.41
C ILE A 469 -3.46 7.65 28.40
N ARG A 470 -4.65 8.12 28.80
CA ARG A 470 -5.76 8.40 27.83
C ARG A 470 -6.46 9.77 27.85
N GLN A 471 -5.98 10.78 28.57
CA GLN A 471 -6.73 12.04 28.75
C GLN A 471 -6.26 13.26 27.92
N ILE A 472 -4.96 13.39 27.59
CA ILE A 472 -4.38 14.64 27.06
C ILE A 472 -4.55 14.78 25.53
N ARG A 473 -5.77 15.10 25.05
CA ARG A 473 -6.09 15.26 23.60
C ARG A 473 -7.24 16.24 23.28
N ALA A 474 -7.22 17.46 23.81
CA ALA A 474 -8.18 18.52 23.44
C ALA A 474 -7.59 19.94 23.63
N PHE A 475 -8.11 20.94 22.88
CA PHE A 475 -7.83 22.41 22.95
C PHE A 475 -6.39 22.85 22.48
N GLU A 476 -6.09 24.03 21.87
CA GLU A 476 -6.97 25.10 21.31
C GLU A 476 -6.49 25.93 20.05
N SER A 477 -6.31 27.27 20.09
CA SER A 477 -6.73 28.22 19.02
C SER A 477 -5.82 29.45 18.66
N VAL A 478 -6.15 30.27 17.63
CA VAL A 478 -5.27 31.31 16.98
C VAL A 478 -6.01 32.54 16.34
N PRO A 479 -5.58 33.81 16.60
CA PRO A 479 -5.92 35.04 15.81
C PRO A 479 -4.75 36.02 15.48
N LEU A 480 -5.01 37.18 14.81
CA LEU A 480 -4.05 38.24 14.33
C LEU A 480 -4.69 39.67 14.25
N VAL A 481 -3.95 40.82 14.20
CA VAL A 481 -4.39 42.23 13.75
C VAL A 481 -3.26 43.37 13.69
N ARG A 482 -3.52 44.65 13.24
CA ARG A 482 -2.56 45.81 12.94
C ARG A 482 -3.16 47.30 13.02
N GLN A 483 -2.38 48.45 13.01
CA GLN A 483 -2.86 49.87 12.70
C GLN A 483 -1.86 51.04 12.19
N LYS A 484 -2.10 52.40 12.37
CA LYS A 484 -1.76 53.60 11.45
C LYS A 484 -1.20 55.02 12.01
N PHE A 485 -1.24 56.16 11.22
CA PHE A 485 -0.47 57.48 11.21
C PHE A 485 -1.23 58.89 11.26
N VAL A 486 -0.55 60.10 11.20
CA VAL A 486 -1.04 61.56 11.24
C VAL A 486 -0.21 62.56 10.31
N ASN A 487 -0.51 63.90 10.20
CA ASN A 487 0.03 64.93 9.22
C ASN A 487 -0.07 66.46 9.65
N ASP A 488 0.59 67.43 8.94
CA ASP A 488 0.76 68.90 9.27
C ASP A 488 0.29 69.96 8.22
N THR A 489 0.07 71.24 8.62
CA THR A 489 -0.06 72.45 7.73
C THR A 489 0.35 73.81 8.37
N GLU A 490 1.60 74.00 8.80
CA GLU A 490 2.13 75.30 9.28
C GLU A 490 3.31 75.81 8.41
N THR A 491 3.60 77.12 8.45
CA THR A 491 4.76 77.71 7.74
C THR A 491 5.83 78.07 8.75
N GLY A 492 7.06 77.59 8.57
CA GLY A 492 8.00 77.37 9.67
C GLY A 492 8.55 78.59 10.44
N GLY A 493 8.56 79.79 9.85
CA GLY A 493 9.05 81.05 10.46
C GLY A 493 10.51 80.98 10.93
N HIS A 494 11.47 81.33 10.08
CA HIS A 494 12.91 81.10 10.32
C HIS A 494 13.79 82.35 10.09
N ASP A 495 13.20 83.55 9.97
CA ASP A 495 13.85 84.86 9.85
C ASP A 495 14.91 85.01 8.74
N LEU A 496 14.78 84.26 7.64
CA LEU A 496 15.64 84.40 6.47
C LEU A 496 15.26 85.59 5.58
N LEU A 497 16.24 86.33 5.04
CA LEU A 497 16.07 87.46 4.10
C LEU A 497 15.41 87.09 2.75
N CYS A 498 14.93 85.86 2.59
CA CYS A 498 14.19 85.36 1.43
C CYS A 498 12.81 84.78 1.81
N GLU A 499 12.35 84.94 3.06
CA GLU A 499 11.00 84.58 3.49
C GLU A 499 9.95 85.54 2.93
N MET A 500 9.69 85.40 1.64
CA MET A 500 8.44 85.87 1.05
C MET A 500 7.30 85.04 1.64
N SER A 501 6.31 85.71 2.24
CA SER A 501 5.15 85.03 2.81
C SER A 501 4.40 84.19 1.75
N LEU A 502 3.58 83.25 2.23
CA LEU A 502 2.70 82.44 1.38
C LEU A 502 1.73 83.30 0.53
N ALA A 503 1.62 84.60 0.80
CA ALA A 503 0.90 85.58 -0.01
C ALA A 503 1.80 86.28 -1.05
N GLU A 504 2.99 86.77 -0.69
CA GLU A 504 3.86 87.52 -1.61
C GLU A 504 4.44 86.67 -2.74
N LEU A 505 4.62 85.36 -2.50
CA LEU A 505 4.91 84.39 -3.56
C LEU A 505 3.89 84.45 -4.71
N ARG A 506 2.64 84.85 -4.45
CA ARG A 506 1.52 84.77 -5.41
C ARG A 506 1.57 85.83 -6.50
N GLU A 507 2.14 87.01 -6.26
CA GLU A 507 2.25 88.09 -7.25
C GLU A 507 3.41 87.89 -8.23
N ARG A 508 4.60 87.47 -7.75
CA ARG A 508 5.71 87.16 -8.66
C ARG A 508 5.38 85.96 -9.56
N LEU A 509 4.62 85.00 -9.03
CA LEU A 509 4.01 83.93 -9.84
C LEU A 509 3.00 84.47 -10.87
N ALA A 510 2.31 85.60 -10.65
CA ALA A 510 1.29 86.09 -11.58
C ALA A 510 1.86 86.48 -12.95
N ARG A 511 2.99 87.23 -13.00
CA ARG A 511 3.63 87.61 -14.28
C ARG A 511 4.35 86.45 -14.97
N LEU A 512 4.91 85.52 -14.20
CA LEU A 512 5.48 84.29 -14.77
C LEU A 512 4.40 83.44 -15.44
N ARG A 513 3.23 83.28 -14.79
CA ARG A 513 2.06 82.59 -15.36
C ARG A 513 1.61 83.17 -16.70
N GLU A 514 1.75 84.48 -16.96
CA GLU A 514 1.35 85.10 -18.23
C GLU A 514 2.25 84.67 -19.39
N PHE A 515 3.58 84.71 -19.21
CA PHE A 515 4.53 84.21 -20.21
C PHE A 515 4.41 82.68 -20.38
N GLU A 516 4.22 81.95 -19.28
CA GLU A 516 3.95 80.51 -19.29
C GLU A 516 2.66 80.18 -20.07
N GLN A 517 1.61 81.01 -20.02
CA GLN A 517 0.35 80.76 -20.74
C GLN A 517 0.53 80.71 -22.25
N CYS A 518 1.27 81.64 -22.86
CA CYS A 518 1.49 81.65 -24.31
C CYS A 518 2.34 80.43 -24.76
N GLU A 519 3.42 80.12 -24.04
CA GLU A 519 4.21 78.90 -24.29
C GLU A 519 3.37 77.63 -24.11
N LEU A 520 2.47 77.59 -23.13
CA LEU A 520 1.54 76.48 -22.95
C LEU A 520 0.52 76.37 -24.09
N GLU A 521 0.12 77.46 -24.74
CA GLU A 521 -0.83 77.44 -25.86
C GLU A 521 -0.21 76.89 -27.15
N ASP A 522 0.99 77.30 -27.49
CA ASP A 522 1.75 76.73 -28.61
C ASP A 522 2.03 75.23 -28.39
N ARG A 523 2.40 74.85 -27.17
CA ARG A 523 2.57 73.45 -26.77
C ARG A 523 1.25 72.68 -26.85
N ARG A 524 0.12 73.26 -26.41
CA ARG A 524 -1.23 72.65 -26.54
C ARG A 524 -1.60 72.39 -28.00
N GLN A 525 -1.31 73.31 -28.92
CA GLN A 525 -1.60 73.16 -30.35
C GLN A 525 -0.81 72.00 -30.98
N ARG A 526 0.51 71.92 -30.74
CA ARG A 526 1.35 70.81 -31.24
C ARG A 526 0.90 69.46 -30.67
N ILE A 527 0.67 69.41 -29.35
CA ILE A 527 0.13 68.22 -28.66
C ILE A 527 -1.25 67.82 -29.20
N PHE A 528 -2.08 68.77 -29.68
CA PHE A 528 -3.38 68.47 -30.28
C PHE A 528 -3.24 67.81 -31.66
N GLN A 529 -2.38 68.34 -32.53
CA GLN A 529 -2.12 67.74 -33.85
C GLN A 529 -1.49 66.33 -33.72
N GLU A 530 -0.52 66.15 -32.83
CA GLU A 530 0.07 64.85 -32.52
C GLU A 530 -0.96 63.84 -32.00
N LYS A 531 -1.93 64.29 -31.18
CA LYS A 531 -3.04 63.44 -30.73
C LYS A 531 -3.95 63.03 -31.90
N GLN A 532 -4.33 63.96 -32.78
CA GLN A 532 -5.20 63.64 -33.91
C GLN A 532 -4.57 62.60 -34.86
N LEU A 533 -3.31 62.77 -35.24
CA LEU A 533 -2.59 61.80 -36.07
C LEU A 533 -2.47 60.43 -35.39
N LYS A 534 -2.22 60.43 -34.07
CA LYS A 534 -2.14 59.20 -33.26
C LYS A 534 -3.50 58.52 -33.11
N GLU A 535 -4.59 59.27 -33.02
CA GLU A 535 -5.95 58.74 -32.96
C GLU A 535 -6.37 58.12 -34.31
N GLN A 536 -6.04 58.76 -35.44
CA GLN A 536 -6.24 58.20 -36.78
C GLN A 536 -5.49 56.87 -36.96
N LEU A 537 -4.19 56.83 -36.66
CA LEU A 537 -3.39 55.60 -36.73
C LEU A 537 -3.96 54.48 -35.84
N LEU A 538 -4.47 54.81 -34.65
CA LEU A 538 -5.07 53.82 -33.75
C LEU A 538 -6.40 53.27 -34.26
N LEU A 539 -7.20 54.07 -34.99
CA LEU A 539 -8.42 53.61 -35.65
C LEU A 539 -8.10 52.64 -36.80
N GLU A 540 -7.17 53.00 -37.69
CA GLU A 540 -6.74 52.14 -38.79
C GLU A 540 -6.21 50.78 -38.30
N GLN A 541 -5.43 50.78 -37.21
CA GLN A 541 -4.95 49.53 -36.61
C GLN A 541 -6.09 48.75 -35.93
N LEU A 542 -7.08 49.40 -35.30
CA LEU A 542 -8.26 48.73 -34.73
C LEU A 542 -9.11 48.04 -35.80
N ASP A 543 -9.34 48.69 -36.96
CA ASP A 543 -10.10 48.10 -38.06
C ASP A 543 -9.40 46.86 -38.62
N ASN A 544 -8.07 46.94 -38.85
CA ASN A 544 -7.24 45.81 -39.26
C ASN A 544 -7.26 44.65 -38.23
N ILE A 545 -7.22 44.96 -36.93
CA ILE A 545 -7.37 43.98 -35.85
C ILE A 545 -8.75 43.32 -35.88
N SER A 546 -9.82 44.09 -36.12
CA SER A 546 -11.20 43.57 -36.15
C SER A 546 -11.41 42.56 -37.29
N LEU A 547 -10.92 42.88 -38.49
CA LEU A 547 -11.00 42.01 -39.67
C LEU A 547 -10.24 40.70 -39.45
N ARG A 548 -9.09 40.75 -38.76
CA ARG A 548 -8.30 39.55 -38.46
C ARG A 548 -8.88 38.71 -37.33
N ARG A 549 -9.53 39.32 -36.34
CA ARG A 549 -10.25 38.58 -35.28
C ARG A 549 -11.42 37.78 -35.86
N THR A 550 -12.22 38.34 -36.77
CA THR A 550 -13.30 37.58 -37.43
C THR A 550 -12.78 36.44 -38.32
N LEU A 551 -11.65 36.63 -39.02
CA LEU A 551 -10.98 35.53 -39.74
C LEU A 551 -10.44 34.44 -38.79
N ALA A 552 -9.89 34.82 -37.64
CA ALA A 552 -9.43 33.89 -36.61
C ALA A 552 -10.60 33.12 -35.96
N GLU A 553 -11.76 33.74 -35.77
CA GLU A 553 -13.00 33.10 -35.31
C GLU A 553 -13.48 32.05 -36.33
N GLN A 554 -13.48 32.38 -37.63
CA GLN A 554 -13.80 31.41 -38.70
C GLN A 554 -12.81 30.23 -38.74
N ALA A 555 -11.52 30.49 -38.54
CA ALA A 555 -10.50 29.43 -38.44
C ALA A 555 -10.70 28.56 -37.17
N ALA A 556 -11.09 29.17 -36.04
CA ALA A 556 -11.39 28.46 -34.81
C ALA A 556 -12.64 27.58 -34.94
N LEU A 557 -13.66 28.00 -35.70
CA LEU A 557 -14.83 27.18 -36.05
C LEU A 557 -14.42 25.96 -36.88
N ARG A 558 -13.61 26.14 -37.94
CA ARG A 558 -13.06 25.02 -38.73
C ARG A 558 -12.27 24.03 -37.87
N SER A 559 -11.48 24.51 -36.91
CA SER A 559 -10.76 23.63 -35.97
C SER A 559 -11.69 22.94 -34.95
N GLN A 560 -12.91 23.43 -34.72
CA GLN A 560 -13.93 22.69 -33.97
C GLN A 560 -14.60 21.62 -34.84
N GLU A 561 -14.77 21.87 -36.14
CA GLU A 561 -15.25 20.89 -37.12
C GLU A 561 -14.24 19.74 -37.29
N GLU A 562 -12.94 20.04 -37.47
CA GLU A 562 -11.85 19.03 -37.46
C GLU A 562 -11.88 18.14 -36.19
N LYS A 563 -12.25 18.70 -35.04
CA LYS A 563 -12.40 17.94 -33.78
C LYS A 563 -13.65 17.07 -33.74
N ARG A 564 -14.73 17.44 -34.45
CA ARG A 564 -15.91 16.56 -34.64
C ARG A 564 -15.56 15.40 -35.56
N MET A 565 -14.91 15.66 -36.70
CA MET A 565 -14.41 14.62 -37.60
C MET A 565 -13.54 13.59 -36.85
N ARG A 566 -12.64 14.04 -35.95
CA ARG A 566 -11.80 13.15 -35.12
C ARG A 566 -12.58 12.28 -34.13
N ASN A 567 -13.79 12.66 -33.73
CA ASN A 567 -14.68 11.79 -32.96
C ASN A 567 -15.38 10.78 -33.88
N GLU A 568 -15.81 11.20 -35.07
CA GLU A 568 -16.37 10.32 -36.11
C GLU A 568 -15.36 9.26 -36.57
N LEU A 569 -14.06 9.58 -36.62
CA LEU A 569 -12.99 8.58 -36.84
C LEU A 569 -12.98 7.49 -35.75
N ARG A 570 -13.21 7.84 -34.49
CA ARG A 570 -13.31 6.87 -33.39
C ARG A 570 -14.57 6.02 -33.48
N GLU A 571 -15.67 6.57 -33.98
CA GLU A 571 -16.86 5.78 -34.30
C GLU A 571 -16.63 4.84 -35.50
N ALA A 572 -15.93 5.29 -36.55
CA ALA A 572 -15.57 4.44 -37.69
C ALA A 572 -14.75 3.22 -37.25
N VAL A 573 -13.78 3.41 -36.35
CA VAL A 573 -13.02 2.33 -35.71
C VAL A 573 -13.89 1.33 -34.93
N SER A 574 -15.06 1.75 -34.40
CA SER A 574 -16.00 0.81 -33.77
C SER A 574 -16.81 -0.02 -34.78
N ARG A 575 -16.87 0.42 -36.05
CA ARG A 575 -17.58 -0.24 -37.17
C ARG A 575 -16.67 -1.19 -37.96
N ASP A 576 -15.37 -1.18 -37.68
CA ASP A 576 -14.33 -2.03 -38.29
C ASP A 576 -14.69 -3.52 -38.15
N GLU A 577 -14.80 -4.28 -39.25
CA GLU A 577 -15.18 -5.71 -39.21
C GLU A 577 -14.28 -6.54 -38.28
N ARG A 578 -12.99 -6.16 -38.23
CA ARG A 578 -11.92 -6.75 -37.44
C ARG A 578 -12.08 -6.48 -35.93
N VAL A 579 -12.79 -5.41 -35.56
CA VAL A 579 -13.17 -5.06 -34.19
C VAL A 579 -14.50 -5.74 -33.83
N LEU A 580 -15.49 -5.69 -34.73
CA LEU A 580 -16.81 -6.32 -34.53
C LEU A 580 -16.73 -7.84 -34.38
N THR A 581 -15.82 -8.51 -35.08
CA THR A 581 -15.57 -9.95 -34.91
C THR A 581 -15.00 -10.26 -33.53
N LEU A 582 -14.01 -9.50 -33.05
CA LEU A 582 -13.47 -9.64 -31.69
C LEU A 582 -14.55 -9.38 -30.62
N GLN A 583 -15.37 -8.33 -30.77
CA GLN A 583 -16.50 -8.06 -29.87
C GLN A 583 -17.46 -9.26 -29.78
N LYS A 584 -17.87 -9.84 -30.92
CA LYS A 584 -18.73 -11.05 -30.97
C LYS A 584 -18.09 -12.24 -30.26
N THR A 585 -16.79 -12.50 -30.45
CA THR A 585 -16.12 -13.60 -29.73
C THR A 585 -16.04 -13.35 -28.22
N LEU A 586 -15.80 -12.11 -27.79
CA LEU A 586 -15.78 -11.70 -26.38
C LEU A 586 -17.14 -11.94 -25.70
N GLU A 587 -18.24 -11.62 -26.39
CA GLU A 587 -19.60 -11.92 -25.92
C GLU A 587 -19.84 -13.44 -25.81
N GLN A 588 -19.40 -14.23 -26.80
CA GLN A 588 -19.50 -15.69 -26.76
C GLN A 588 -18.75 -16.30 -25.57
N LYS A 589 -17.52 -15.84 -25.26
CA LYS A 589 -16.76 -16.32 -24.07
C LYS A 589 -17.47 -15.96 -22.77
N ARG A 590 -18.02 -14.74 -22.67
CA ARG A 590 -18.83 -14.30 -21.52
C ARG A 590 -20.09 -15.16 -21.34
N GLN A 591 -20.76 -15.52 -22.44
CA GLN A 591 -21.90 -16.43 -22.41
C GLN A 591 -21.51 -17.85 -22.00
N GLU A 592 -20.38 -18.42 -22.47
CA GLU A 592 -19.88 -19.73 -21.99
C GLU A 592 -19.66 -19.70 -20.47
N ARG A 593 -19.02 -18.64 -19.96
CA ARG A 593 -18.74 -18.46 -18.53
C ARG A 593 -20.02 -18.29 -17.71
N GLN A 594 -21.01 -17.55 -18.20
CA GLN A 594 -22.31 -17.43 -17.55
C GLN A 594 -23.05 -18.78 -17.49
N LYS A 595 -23.07 -19.55 -18.58
CA LYS A 595 -23.67 -20.90 -18.64
C LYS A 595 -23.05 -21.85 -17.62
N ARG A 596 -21.72 -21.99 -17.62
CA ARG A 596 -20.97 -22.78 -16.62
C ARG A 596 -21.28 -22.37 -15.17
N LYS A 597 -21.39 -21.05 -14.91
CA LYS A 597 -21.75 -20.52 -13.58
C LYS A 597 -23.19 -20.89 -13.19
N THR A 598 -24.15 -20.83 -14.12
CA THR A 598 -25.53 -21.26 -13.87
C THR A 598 -25.65 -22.76 -13.66
N GLU A 599 -24.94 -23.59 -14.42
CA GLU A 599 -24.88 -25.05 -14.27
C GLU A 599 -24.36 -25.43 -12.88
N LYS A 600 -23.22 -24.86 -12.46
CA LYS A 600 -22.63 -25.08 -11.12
C LYS A 600 -23.55 -24.61 -9.99
N ASN A 601 -24.30 -23.52 -10.19
CA ASN A 601 -25.31 -23.05 -9.24
C ASN A 601 -26.63 -23.86 -9.29
N SER A 602 -26.84 -24.70 -10.31
CA SER A 602 -27.93 -25.67 -10.38
C SER A 602 -27.54 -26.95 -9.64
N MET A 603 -26.37 -27.53 -9.97
CA MET A 603 -25.81 -28.72 -9.30
C MET A 603 -25.74 -28.53 -7.78
N LYS A 604 -25.19 -27.40 -7.30
CA LYS A 604 -25.12 -27.09 -5.86
C LYS A 604 -26.47 -26.99 -5.14
N ARG A 605 -27.56 -26.63 -5.85
CA ARG A 605 -28.91 -26.63 -5.27
C ARG A 605 -29.45 -28.05 -5.17
N ASN A 606 -29.22 -28.89 -6.18
CA ASN A 606 -29.61 -30.29 -6.15
C ASN A 606 -28.83 -31.09 -5.08
N GLU A 607 -27.53 -30.82 -4.92
CA GLU A 607 -26.70 -31.35 -3.82
C GLU A 607 -27.23 -30.98 -2.42
N GLN A 608 -27.92 -29.85 -2.27
CA GLN A 608 -28.49 -29.41 -0.98
C GLN A 608 -29.87 -30.03 -0.68
N VAL A 609 -30.57 -30.60 -1.67
CA VAL A 609 -31.85 -31.29 -1.47
C VAL A 609 -31.64 -32.73 -0.97
N LEU A 610 -30.64 -33.44 -1.50
CA LEU A 610 -30.33 -34.84 -1.13
C LEU A 610 -30.14 -35.08 0.39
N PRO A 611 -29.47 -34.19 1.17
CA PRO A 611 -29.38 -34.31 2.62
C PRO A 611 -30.72 -34.28 3.38
N LEU A 612 -31.78 -33.69 2.82
CA LEU A 612 -33.09 -33.60 3.48
C LEU A 612 -33.83 -34.95 3.41
N THR A 613 -33.80 -35.63 2.26
CA THR A 613 -34.35 -36.98 2.09
C THR A 613 -33.53 -38.05 2.83
N LEU A 614 -32.20 -37.89 2.94
CA LEU A 614 -31.37 -38.77 3.77
C LEU A 614 -31.63 -38.59 5.27
N LYS A 615 -31.86 -37.36 5.74
CA LYS A 615 -32.24 -37.12 7.15
C LYS A 615 -33.63 -37.68 7.48
N SER A 616 -34.63 -37.49 6.62
CA SER A 616 -35.98 -38.02 6.89
C SER A 616 -36.06 -39.55 6.87
N THR A 617 -35.18 -40.22 6.12
CA THR A 617 -35.07 -41.70 6.14
C THR A 617 -34.26 -42.22 7.32
N LEU A 618 -33.20 -41.54 7.76
CA LEU A 618 -32.50 -41.83 9.01
C LEU A 618 -33.41 -41.70 10.24
N ASN A 619 -34.13 -40.58 10.38
CA ASN A 619 -35.05 -40.37 11.49
C ASN A 619 -36.17 -41.44 11.52
N LYS A 620 -36.70 -41.85 10.36
CA LYS A 620 -37.67 -42.95 10.28
C LYS A 620 -37.10 -44.29 10.74
N LYS A 621 -35.81 -44.57 10.46
CA LYS A 621 -35.14 -45.76 10.98
C LYS A 621 -34.99 -45.72 12.50
N GLN A 622 -34.56 -44.60 13.06
CA GLN A 622 -34.41 -44.45 14.51
C GLN A 622 -35.76 -44.64 15.24
N VAL A 623 -36.85 -44.06 14.74
CA VAL A 623 -38.20 -44.26 15.32
C VAL A 623 -38.64 -45.73 15.26
N LEU A 624 -38.32 -46.47 14.19
CA LEU A 624 -38.63 -47.90 14.09
C LEU A 624 -37.76 -48.77 15.03
N GLU A 625 -36.49 -48.40 15.20
CA GLU A 625 -35.58 -49.06 16.14
C GLU A 625 -36.01 -48.79 17.60
N GLU A 626 -36.40 -47.56 17.95
CA GLU A 626 -36.97 -47.18 19.24
C GLU A 626 -38.29 -47.92 19.54
N GLN A 627 -39.18 -48.05 18.55
CA GLN A 627 -40.41 -48.84 18.69
C GLN A 627 -40.11 -50.32 18.96
N HIS A 628 -39.14 -50.91 18.25
CA HIS A 628 -38.73 -52.30 18.48
C HIS A 628 -38.13 -52.52 19.88
N TRP A 629 -37.34 -51.58 20.40
CA TRP A 629 -36.86 -51.63 21.79
C TRP A 629 -38.00 -51.55 22.80
N GLN A 630 -38.98 -50.66 22.61
CA GLN A 630 -40.15 -50.58 23.49
C GLN A 630 -41.02 -51.86 23.46
N GLU A 631 -41.09 -52.56 22.33
CA GLU A 631 -41.75 -53.88 22.25
C GLU A 631 -40.95 -54.94 23.02
N LEU A 632 -39.63 -54.96 22.92
CA LEU A 632 -38.78 -55.88 23.68
C LEU A 632 -38.87 -55.62 25.20
N GLU A 633 -38.89 -54.35 25.62
CA GLU A 633 -39.08 -53.97 27.03
C GLU A 633 -40.45 -54.43 27.56
N ARG A 634 -41.54 -54.17 26.84
CA ARG A 634 -42.88 -54.64 27.23
C ARG A 634 -42.98 -56.17 27.31
N ASN A 635 -42.30 -56.89 26.41
CA ASN A 635 -42.24 -58.35 26.46
C ASN A 635 -41.46 -58.85 27.69
N LEU A 636 -40.35 -58.19 28.05
CA LEU A 636 -39.61 -58.48 29.28
C LEU A 636 -40.43 -58.17 30.54
N GLU A 637 -41.13 -57.03 30.59
CA GLU A 637 -42.04 -56.68 31.67
C GLU A 637 -43.13 -57.75 31.85
N GLN A 638 -43.76 -58.21 30.76
CA GLN A 638 -44.76 -59.29 30.81
C GLN A 638 -44.18 -60.61 31.34
N GLN A 639 -42.95 -60.97 30.97
CA GLN A 639 -42.26 -62.15 31.51
C GLN A 639 -41.93 -62.00 33.01
N ILE A 640 -41.55 -60.79 33.45
CA ILE A 640 -41.33 -60.47 34.86
C ILE A 640 -42.64 -60.54 35.65
N TYR A 641 -43.73 -59.92 35.18
CA TYR A 641 -45.03 -60.04 35.84
C TYR A 641 -45.55 -61.48 35.88
N GLY A 642 -45.35 -62.27 34.82
CA GLY A 642 -45.70 -63.69 34.78
C GLY A 642 -44.93 -64.52 35.81
N THR A 643 -43.62 -64.32 35.93
CA THR A 643 -42.79 -65.02 36.93
C THR A 643 -43.07 -64.55 38.37
N VAL A 644 -43.36 -63.25 38.58
CA VAL A 644 -43.79 -62.73 39.88
C VAL A 644 -45.14 -63.35 40.31
N GLN A 645 -46.13 -63.47 39.42
CA GLN A 645 -47.40 -64.14 39.74
C GLN A 645 -47.24 -65.65 40.01
N GLN A 646 -46.30 -66.32 39.35
CA GLN A 646 -45.95 -67.72 39.69
C GLN A 646 -45.25 -67.83 41.05
N SER A 647 -44.48 -66.82 41.45
CA SER A 647 -43.80 -66.79 42.77
C SER A 647 -44.78 -66.54 43.93
N SER A 648 -45.74 -65.62 43.77
CA SER A 648 -46.73 -65.32 44.82
C SER A 648 -47.66 -66.52 45.08
N LYS A 649 -48.07 -67.23 44.03
CA LYS A 649 -48.82 -68.49 44.15
C LYS A 649 -48.06 -69.62 44.86
N LYS A 650 -46.73 -69.58 44.92
CA LYS A 650 -45.93 -70.54 45.72
C LYS A 650 -45.79 -70.11 47.17
N ASN A 651 -45.59 -68.82 47.45
CA ASN A 651 -45.35 -68.35 48.81
C ASN A 651 -46.61 -68.35 49.70
N GLY A 652 -47.81 -68.31 49.11
CA GLY A 652 -49.08 -68.41 49.86
C GLY A 652 -49.35 -69.75 50.56
N ALA A 653 -48.56 -70.79 50.29
CA ALA A 653 -48.77 -72.14 50.86
C ALA A 653 -47.89 -72.45 52.10
N GLY A 654 -47.04 -71.52 52.54
CA GLY A 654 -45.99 -71.81 53.54
C GLY A 654 -46.29 -71.42 55.00
N GLN A 655 -47.26 -70.56 55.26
CA GLN A 655 -47.53 -70.04 56.61
C GLN A 655 -48.64 -70.82 57.34
N ASN A 656 -48.37 -72.09 57.66
CA ASN A 656 -49.17 -72.84 58.63
C ASN A 656 -48.45 -74.10 59.17
N HIS A 657 -47.51 -73.94 60.11
CA HIS A 657 -47.25 -74.91 61.20
C HIS A 657 -46.10 -74.51 62.15
N ARG A 658 -46.18 -75.01 63.39
CA ARG A 658 -45.13 -75.16 64.41
C ARG A 658 -44.48 -73.89 64.98
N LEU A 659 -45.10 -73.39 66.05
CA LEU A 659 -44.43 -73.30 67.35
C LEU A 659 -45.31 -74.01 68.40
N PHE A 660 -44.71 -74.94 69.13
CA PHE A 660 -45.28 -75.65 70.29
C PHE A 660 -44.08 -76.33 70.99
N PHE A 661 -43.97 -76.11 72.31
CA PHE A 661 -42.71 -76.15 73.08
C PHE A 661 -41.75 -75.01 72.73
#